data_AF-A0A2E5D711-F1
#
_entry.id   AF-A0A2E5D711-F1
#
_cell.length_a   1.000
_cell.length_b   1.000
_cell.length_c   1.000
_cell.angle_alpha   90.00
_cell.angle_beta   90.00
_cell.angle_gamma   90.00
#
_symmetry.space_group_name_H-M   'P 1'
#
loop_
_entity.id
_entity.type
_entity.pdbx_description
1 polymer ?
#
loop_
_entity_poly.entity_id
_entity_poly.type
_entity_poly.pdbx_seq_one_letter_code
_entity_poly.pdbx_strand_id
1 'polypeptide(L)'
;MWLHSLNTDGMKRPLSIIRFWRCGRDVALLFLVGCFPVQAGAAVVEDPDTERMAGLQSYAAAVLRHGRDTYGKKHSPLFVDALEVNTMKAPEKMYIHRLGGPGPRSKQPFQPVISSNLAYQGNLMRFLVGISNLTGDERYRDAYKDSLRYCFKHYSVPNGLLHMGHHRWINLNTDDQDGNDWPAGKSGHEMKRDYPFYPIFWDADPVAARRMMTAHWDSHIQDWGFMNFTRHGSYVKQLNEETVWSQPITEPVVGIVKGNLTFFDSGSDIIYAGAQLGLLNDDDRPLFWAQRLYARYSESAHPDTGLPPWHHTSLRDFGSEKDPVPEYALITSGSAGLMNGGGIAMLRLGEELGPKGRYYRETMLKHLKAYARHCYRPEVNEMRNMLFDGTDLADRDAKNASPGEEVKSSWIPWSPTPTNILAFAICYKQSADKEIWEALRAMFRGHHFGDIGSWAGEDPRLNLRTAEENYLFIFPLVELYKATRNMAYLDLGRVIANNAFRAHFRPEQGLFTPSPLHRHANLCSAEPLALLTLEAAMRDRLDEVPSYAGSNEGEQMPYLRAEIFRSYKPSASHLYYPHIATALCDDLLPSSSGDTSVPVMSWQNVRKPTQEAVVLFPDVLNGPVTISGIIDHPESRNAISAMQIDSQHGYTFSGNLKGSGDLAILVKGGRHAWAPGSTWTTTGWSPSETYNMVVDVAEGAKFSFHGLVQEIQGAYTWCDGAGIIKNGPGVCELTADYTTVYDPDQRNNRAYRAATMVNSGVLLVNNAKGSGVSPKSTVVVNHGAVLSGNGAIGTGGSSSPVLVNPGGRIDPGDGIGTLTFRDGLELREGARMQFEIGEQADLLRITGGTFRGTKHRSVVITIKDRGGVKAGRSYNLIDFTGASFVDVDANDFRLDKSQNFQGTFHLVGTRLQFSVFAPRLSPETPPAMPPVPVPRVETVLPVEQQRESSSYTWSGKGGGEWEDPANWKGGKRPNDKEAEWVQYEFEKPRQITGVQVYWYANGGDCSVPESWRILYRHHGHWKPAEPLGTYPLELDQFNEVTFKAFETDRIRLEARLQSGVSAGIHEWRILPEEGR
;
A
#
# COMPACT_ATOMS: atom_id res chain seq x y z
N MET A 1 66.66 4.77 1.23
CA MET A 1 66.70 4.10 2.56
C MET A 1 65.53 3.13 2.56
N TRP A 2 65.65 1.82 2.28
CA TRP A 2 66.79 0.87 2.28
C TRP A 2 67.27 0.38 3.66
N LEU A 3 67.46 -0.96 3.72
CA LEU A 3 67.94 -1.82 4.83
C LEU A 3 66.90 -2.10 5.95
N HIS A 4 66.64 -3.32 6.46
CA HIS A 4 67.49 -4.49 6.84
C HIS A 4 68.34 -4.22 8.10
N SER A 5 68.57 -5.16 9.05
CA SER A 5 68.42 -6.64 9.08
C SER A 5 67.98 -7.10 10.51
N LEU A 6 68.04 -8.36 11.02
CA LEU A 6 68.78 -9.60 10.70
C LEU A 6 68.01 -10.85 11.25
N ASN A 7 68.47 -12.07 10.94
CA ASN A 7 67.76 -13.35 11.15
C ASN A 7 68.74 -14.57 11.23
N THR A 8 68.35 -15.66 11.91
CA THR A 8 68.94 -17.02 11.98
C THR A 8 67.95 -17.95 12.69
N ASP A 9 67.79 -19.27 12.47
CA ASP A 9 68.09 -20.25 11.39
C ASP A 9 67.20 -21.51 11.71
N GLY A 10 67.02 -22.61 10.97
CA GLY A 10 67.67 -23.18 9.78
C GLY A 10 66.92 -24.41 9.26
N MET A 11 67.59 -25.36 8.58
CA MET A 11 66.93 -26.51 7.89
C MET A 11 67.81 -27.76 7.69
N LYS A 12 67.18 -28.93 7.40
CA LYS A 12 67.58 -29.89 6.31
C LYS A 12 66.56 -31.03 6.01
N ARG A 13 66.77 -31.76 4.90
CA ARG A 13 65.97 -32.83 4.18
C ARG A 13 66.99 -33.72 3.35
N PRO A 14 66.71 -34.62 2.34
CA PRO A 14 65.47 -34.96 1.56
C PRO A 14 65.30 -36.45 1.01
N LEU A 15 64.35 -36.66 0.05
CA LEU A 15 64.23 -37.72 -1.02
C LEU A 15 63.94 -39.23 -0.65
N SER A 16 63.41 -40.13 -1.52
CA SER A 16 62.30 -40.13 -2.55
C SER A 16 62.06 -41.56 -3.18
N ILE A 17 61.07 -41.73 -4.11
CA ILE A 17 60.83 -42.90 -5.07
C ILE A 17 60.14 -44.17 -4.45
N ILE A 18 59.27 -45.04 -5.05
CA ILE A 18 58.25 -45.12 -6.19
C ILE A 18 57.57 -46.57 -6.09
N ARG A 19 56.46 -47.11 -6.67
CA ARG A 19 55.52 -46.95 -7.84
C ARG A 19 54.19 -47.78 -7.67
N PHE A 20 53.26 -47.72 -8.66
CA PHE A 20 52.21 -48.70 -9.11
C PHE A 20 50.85 -48.99 -8.37
N TRP A 21 49.75 -48.55 -9.02
CA TRP A 21 48.41 -49.18 -9.25
C TRP A 21 47.72 -50.13 -8.21
N ARG A 22 46.60 -49.67 -7.61
CA ARG A 22 45.20 -50.11 -7.94
C ARG A 22 44.13 -49.25 -7.23
N CYS A 23 42.85 -49.46 -7.57
CA CYS A 23 41.65 -48.67 -7.19
C CYS A 23 41.59 -48.10 -5.75
N GLY A 24 41.27 -46.81 -5.64
CA GLY A 24 40.96 -46.12 -4.38
C GLY A 24 41.20 -44.61 -4.47
N ARG A 25 40.24 -43.85 -4.99
CA ARG A 25 40.31 -42.38 -5.18
C ARG A 25 39.16 -41.70 -4.41
N ASP A 26 39.29 -40.53 -3.79
CA ASP A 26 40.47 -39.71 -3.44
C ASP A 26 40.17 -39.10 -2.06
N VAL A 27 41.07 -39.18 -1.06
CA VAL A 27 42.04 -38.11 -0.70
C VAL A 27 41.35 -36.73 -0.54
N ALA A 28 41.13 -36.15 0.65
CA ALA A 28 41.56 -36.50 2.01
C ALA A 28 43.07 -36.57 2.24
N LEU A 29 43.73 -35.42 2.48
CA LEU A 29 45.15 -35.34 2.82
C LEU A 29 45.40 -34.52 4.10
N LEU A 30 45.29 -35.18 5.27
CA LEU A 30 45.92 -34.70 6.50
C LEU A 30 47.35 -35.25 6.62
N PHE A 31 48.24 -34.47 7.23
CA PHE A 31 49.54 -34.90 7.76
C PHE A 31 49.68 -34.33 9.19
N LEU A 32 50.11 -35.09 10.21
CA LEU A 32 50.22 -36.54 10.29
C LEU A 32 50.21 -37.00 11.77
N VAL A 33 49.47 -38.09 12.06
CA VAL A 33 49.55 -39.04 13.18
C VAL A 33 50.25 -38.65 14.51
N GLY A 34 49.50 -38.75 15.60
CA GLY A 34 49.99 -39.09 16.95
C GLY A 34 48.91 -39.87 17.70
N CYS A 35 49.07 -41.19 17.85
CA CYS A 35 47.99 -42.10 18.28
C CYS A 35 47.73 -42.08 19.80
N PHE A 36 46.45 -42.17 20.19
CA PHE A 36 45.84 -43.32 20.91
C PHE A 36 44.29 -43.18 20.91
N PRO A 37 43.48 -44.17 21.37
CA PRO A 37 42.25 -44.52 20.66
C PRO A 37 41.03 -43.68 21.03
N VAL A 38 40.13 -43.50 20.05
CA VAL A 38 38.77 -42.98 20.27
C VAL A 38 37.77 -44.14 20.13
N GLN A 39 36.94 -44.33 21.14
CA GLN A 39 35.82 -45.30 21.12
C GLN A 39 34.76 -44.90 20.10
N ALA A 40 34.05 -45.89 19.56
CA ALA A 40 32.81 -45.64 18.83
C ALA A 40 31.76 -45.07 19.80
N GLY A 41 31.50 -43.76 19.70
CA GLY A 41 30.42 -43.10 20.42
C GLY A 41 29.08 -43.45 19.81
N ALA A 42 28.13 -43.92 20.64
CA ALA A 42 26.73 -43.98 20.24
C ALA A 42 26.19 -42.54 20.07
N ALA A 43 25.38 -42.32 19.04
CA ALA A 43 24.65 -41.06 18.91
C ALA A 43 23.68 -40.89 20.09
N VAL A 44 23.73 -39.74 20.74
CA VAL A 44 22.75 -39.38 21.77
C VAL A 44 21.42 -39.11 21.07
N VAL A 45 20.36 -39.77 21.53
CA VAL A 45 18.99 -39.41 21.14
C VAL A 45 18.64 -38.14 21.92
N GLU A 46 18.53 -37.01 21.23
CA GLU A 46 18.15 -35.75 21.85
C GLU A 46 16.69 -35.83 22.35
N ASP A 47 16.44 -35.19 23.49
CA ASP A 47 15.12 -35.17 24.12
C ASP A 47 14.18 -34.21 23.34
N PRO A 48 12.94 -34.61 23.01
CA PRO A 48 12.03 -33.77 22.23
C PRO A 48 11.66 -32.42 22.87
N ASP A 49 11.79 -32.24 24.20
CA ASP A 49 11.52 -30.93 24.82
C ASP A 49 12.72 -29.99 24.65
N THR A 50 13.92 -30.56 24.66
CA THR A 50 15.17 -29.89 24.30
C THR A 50 15.15 -29.49 22.81
N GLU A 51 14.68 -30.37 21.92
CA GLU A 51 14.46 -30.09 20.49
C GLU A 51 13.47 -28.93 20.29
N ARG A 52 12.27 -29.00 20.90
CA ARG A 52 11.27 -27.93 20.83
C ARG A 52 11.80 -26.60 21.36
N MET A 53 12.48 -26.59 22.50
CA MET A 53 13.02 -25.37 23.10
C MET A 53 14.10 -24.72 22.21
N ALA A 54 14.99 -25.53 21.61
CA ALA A 54 15.95 -25.05 20.62
C ALA A 54 15.26 -24.49 19.37
N GLY A 55 14.18 -25.13 18.91
CA GLY A 55 13.34 -24.62 17.82
C GLY A 55 12.68 -23.27 18.12
N LEU A 56 12.19 -23.07 19.36
CA LEU A 56 11.63 -21.78 19.80
C LEU A 56 12.69 -20.68 19.91
N GLN A 57 13.90 -21.00 20.36
CA GLN A 57 15.03 -20.07 20.34
C GLN A 57 15.46 -19.72 18.91
N SER A 58 15.47 -20.70 18.00
CA SER A 58 15.71 -20.50 16.57
C SER A 58 14.64 -19.58 15.94
N TYR A 59 13.35 -19.79 16.27
CA TYR A 59 12.26 -18.91 15.84
C TYR A 59 12.41 -17.47 16.35
N ALA A 60 12.74 -17.28 17.63
CA ALA A 60 13.00 -15.95 18.17
C ALA A 60 14.16 -15.24 17.43
N ALA A 61 15.24 -15.97 17.12
CA ALA A 61 16.37 -15.46 16.34
C ALA A 61 15.99 -15.16 14.87
N ALA A 62 15.19 -16.01 14.23
CA ALA A 62 14.70 -15.81 12.86
C ALA A 62 13.80 -14.57 12.76
N VAL A 63 12.85 -14.41 13.69
CA VAL A 63 11.99 -13.23 13.82
C VAL A 63 12.81 -11.96 14.04
N LEU A 64 13.79 -11.97 14.96
CA LEU A 64 14.62 -10.80 15.25
C LEU A 64 15.52 -10.40 14.05
N ARG A 65 15.93 -11.37 13.23
CA ARG A 65 16.83 -11.15 12.08
C ARG A 65 16.11 -10.82 10.78
N HIS A 66 14.96 -11.44 10.52
CA HIS A 66 14.26 -11.40 9.23
C HIS A 66 12.86 -10.76 9.33
N GLY A 67 12.21 -10.86 10.49
CA GLY A 67 10.90 -10.28 10.73
C GLY A 67 10.88 -8.76 10.96
N ARG A 68 12.01 -8.08 10.77
CA ARG A 68 12.15 -6.63 10.94
C ARG A 68 11.92 -5.88 9.62
N ASP A 69 11.53 -4.62 9.73
CA ASP A 69 11.41 -3.75 8.56
C ASP A 69 12.79 -3.44 7.95
N THR A 70 13.01 -3.96 6.75
CA THR A 70 14.13 -3.63 5.86
C THR A 70 13.63 -3.12 4.51
N TYR A 71 12.48 -2.44 4.52
CA TYR A 71 11.72 -1.99 3.36
C TYR A 71 11.55 -0.46 3.41
N GLY A 72 10.89 0.12 2.40
CA GLY A 72 10.67 1.56 2.33
C GLY A 72 11.97 2.37 2.24
N LYS A 73 12.04 3.47 2.99
CA LYS A 73 13.22 4.35 3.13
C LYS A 73 13.65 4.54 4.58
N LYS A 74 12.80 4.26 5.56
CA LYS A 74 13.11 4.44 6.99
C LYS A 74 13.79 3.23 7.62
N HIS A 75 13.58 2.02 7.08
CA HIS A 75 14.09 0.75 7.64
C HIS A 75 13.84 0.68 9.16
N SER A 76 12.57 0.78 9.53
CA SER A 76 12.12 1.09 10.89
C SER A 76 12.37 -0.07 11.88
N PRO A 77 12.29 0.17 13.20
CA PRO A 77 12.34 -0.90 14.19
C PRO A 77 11.01 -1.67 14.30
N LEU A 78 10.15 -1.66 13.28
CA LEU A 78 8.88 -2.39 13.28
C LEU A 78 9.07 -3.88 12.94
N PHE A 79 8.05 -4.67 13.24
CA PHE A 79 7.95 -6.07 12.86
C PHE A 79 6.90 -6.27 11.76
N VAL A 80 7.22 -7.14 10.80
CA VAL A 80 6.32 -7.55 9.72
C VAL A 80 5.31 -8.58 10.24
N ASP A 81 4.09 -8.61 9.69
CA ASP A 81 3.08 -9.59 10.12
C ASP A 81 3.37 -11.03 9.64
N ALA A 82 4.14 -11.20 8.56
CA ALA A 82 4.41 -12.50 7.95
C ALA A 82 5.75 -12.55 7.21
N LEU A 83 6.32 -13.75 7.04
CA LEU A 83 7.50 -14.01 6.21
C LEU A 83 7.24 -15.10 5.17
N GLU A 84 7.74 -14.91 3.95
CA GLU A 84 7.84 -15.92 2.92
C GLU A 84 9.00 -16.87 3.23
N VAL A 85 8.72 -18.17 3.25
CA VAL A 85 9.58 -19.19 3.87
C VAL A 85 10.90 -19.39 3.11
N ASN A 86 10.89 -19.30 1.79
CA ASN A 86 12.06 -19.61 0.95
C ASN A 86 13.05 -18.44 0.88
N THR A 87 12.54 -17.20 0.97
CA THR A 87 13.30 -15.95 0.81
C THR A 87 13.62 -15.25 2.12
N MET A 88 12.94 -15.61 3.22
CA MET A 88 13.04 -14.96 4.52
C MET A 88 12.81 -13.43 4.45
N LYS A 89 11.84 -13.03 3.62
CA LYS A 89 11.36 -11.65 3.43
C LYS A 89 9.85 -11.58 3.63
N ALA A 90 9.33 -10.40 3.96
CA ALA A 90 7.89 -10.22 4.08
C ALA A 90 7.21 -10.25 2.71
N PRO A 91 6.05 -10.92 2.56
CA PRO A 91 5.32 -10.95 1.30
C PRO A 91 4.55 -9.65 1.08
N GLU A 92 4.54 -9.17 -0.16
CA GLU A 92 3.62 -8.11 -0.59
C GLU A 92 2.20 -8.66 -0.73
N LYS A 93 1.27 -8.11 0.06
CA LYS A 93 -0.13 -8.53 0.11
C LYS A 93 -1.00 -7.57 -0.69
N MET A 94 -1.93 -8.09 -1.50
CA MET A 94 -3.13 -7.33 -1.86
C MET A 94 -4.12 -7.45 -0.69
N TYR A 95 -4.49 -6.34 -0.06
CA TYR A 95 -5.48 -6.36 1.03
C TYR A 95 -6.89 -6.32 0.44
N ILE A 96 -7.69 -7.38 0.64
CA ILE A 96 -9.04 -7.53 0.06
C ILE A 96 -10.06 -7.66 1.19
N HIS A 97 -11.09 -6.81 1.20
CA HIS A 97 -12.01 -6.72 2.33
C HIS A 97 -13.01 -7.90 2.39
N ARG A 98 -12.99 -8.68 3.48
CA ARG A 98 -13.88 -9.85 3.70
C ARG A 98 -15.39 -9.61 3.54
N LEU A 99 -15.89 -8.38 3.65
CA LEU A 99 -17.33 -8.07 3.48
C LEU A 99 -17.68 -7.56 2.06
N GLY A 100 -16.78 -7.73 1.09
CA GLY A 100 -17.08 -7.52 -0.33
C GLY A 100 -15.87 -7.85 -1.20
N GLY A 101 -16.03 -8.84 -2.08
CA GLY A 101 -15.07 -9.11 -3.16
C GLY A 101 -15.04 -7.97 -4.21
N PRO A 102 -14.70 -8.25 -5.48
CA PRO A 102 -14.57 -7.22 -6.53
C PRO A 102 -15.94 -6.65 -6.99
N GLY A 103 -16.66 -6.00 -6.08
CA GLY A 103 -17.88 -5.24 -6.36
C GLY A 103 -17.55 -3.83 -6.88
N PRO A 104 -18.46 -3.19 -7.64
CA PRO A 104 -18.21 -1.92 -8.36
C PRO A 104 -18.16 -0.66 -7.46
N ARG A 105 -17.69 -0.81 -6.20
CA ARG A 105 -17.70 0.22 -5.16
C ARG A 105 -16.33 0.49 -4.56
N SER A 106 -15.47 -0.52 -4.37
CA SER A 106 -14.07 -0.34 -3.97
C SER A 106 -13.25 0.29 -5.11
N LYS A 107 -13.12 1.61 -5.10
CA LYS A 107 -12.41 2.39 -6.13
C LYS A 107 -10.92 2.64 -5.85
N GLN A 108 -10.34 1.97 -4.85
CA GLN A 108 -8.90 1.93 -4.65
C GLN A 108 -8.30 0.84 -5.56
N PRO A 109 -7.24 1.13 -6.34
CA PRO A 109 -6.48 0.09 -7.01
C PRO A 109 -5.73 -0.76 -5.96
N PHE A 110 -5.54 -2.05 -6.23
CA PHE A 110 -4.75 -2.92 -5.37
C PHE A 110 -3.31 -2.40 -5.29
N GLN A 111 -2.85 -2.01 -4.09
CA GLN A 111 -1.45 -1.74 -3.83
C GLN A 111 -0.80 -2.95 -3.16
N PRO A 112 0.46 -3.31 -3.51
CA PRO A 112 1.24 -4.26 -2.75
C PRO A 112 1.63 -3.67 -1.38
N VAL A 113 1.09 -4.26 -0.32
CA VAL A 113 1.32 -3.86 1.08
C VAL A 113 2.26 -4.84 1.76
N ILE A 114 3.36 -4.36 2.32
CA ILE A 114 4.08 -5.09 3.38
C ILE A 114 3.55 -4.60 4.72
N SER A 115 2.73 -5.41 5.39
CA SER A 115 1.96 -4.97 6.55
C SER A 115 2.70 -5.16 7.88
N SER A 116 2.64 -4.12 8.71
CA SER A 116 2.94 -4.15 10.15
C SER A 116 1.71 -3.66 10.90
N ASN A 117 0.93 -4.58 11.49
CA ASN A 117 -0.29 -4.27 12.23
C ASN A 117 -0.21 -4.71 13.70
N LEU A 118 0.07 -3.73 14.59
CA LEU A 118 0.21 -3.97 16.03
C LEU A 118 -1.01 -4.62 16.70
N ALA A 119 -2.20 -4.56 16.10
CA ALA A 119 -3.38 -5.24 16.63
C ALA A 119 -3.22 -6.77 16.59
N TYR A 120 -2.74 -7.32 15.48
CA TYR A 120 -2.60 -8.78 15.29
C TYR A 120 -1.33 -9.34 15.95
N GLN A 121 -0.30 -8.51 16.14
CA GLN A 121 0.98 -8.94 16.73
C GLN A 121 0.91 -9.20 18.26
N GLY A 122 -0.28 -9.21 18.86
CA GLY A 122 -0.49 -9.49 20.29
C GLY A 122 0.07 -10.83 20.78
N ASN A 123 0.13 -11.86 19.93
CA ASN A 123 0.76 -13.14 20.27
C ASN A 123 2.29 -13.07 20.20
N LEU A 124 2.82 -12.34 19.20
CA LEU A 124 4.25 -12.12 19.01
C LEU A 124 4.87 -11.36 20.19
N MET A 125 4.18 -10.32 20.67
CA MET A 125 4.55 -9.58 21.89
C MET A 125 4.71 -10.52 23.10
N ARG A 126 3.69 -11.37 23.34
CA ARG A 126 3.67 -12.31 24.47
C ARG A 126 4.79 -13.35 24.36
N PHE A 127 5.02 -13.89 23.16
CA PHE A 127 6.11 -14.84 22.89
C PHE A 127 7.49 -14.22 23.14
N LEU A 128 7.78 -13.04 22.55
CA LEU A 128 9.09 -12.40 22.66
C LEU A 128 9.41 -11.95 24.10
N VAL A 129 8.39 -11.54 24.87
CA VAL A 129 8.55 -11.26 26.32
C VAL A 129 8.80 -12.53 27.12
N GLY A 130 8.09 -13.62 26.82
CA GLY A 130 8.22 -14.90 27.52
C GLY A 130 9.55 -15.61 27.25
N ILE A 131 10.03 -15.63 26.00
CA ILE A 131 11.32 -16.23 25.65
C ILE A 131 12.48 -15.43 26.27
N SER A 132 12.34 -14.10 26.39
CA SER A 132 13.30 -13.25 27.10
C SER A 132 13.42 -13.65 28.58
N ASN A 133 12.31 -13.79 29.31
CA ASN A 133 12.33 -14.23 30.70
C ASN A 133 12.96 -15.62 30.87
N LEU A 134 12.44 -16.61 30.12
CA LEU A 134 12.85 -18.01 30.30
C LEU A 134 14.34 -18.25 29.98
N THR A 135 14.92 -17.48 29.06
CA THR A 135 16.32 -17.62 28.61
C THR A 135 17.29 -16.60 29.22
N GLY A 136 16.79 -15.46 29.73
CA GLY A 136 17.61 -14.32 30.14
C GLY A 136 18.09 -13.41 29.00
N ASP A 137 17.64 -13.63 27.75
CA ASP A 137 18.04 -12.84 26.59
C ASP A 137 17.04 -11.72 26.29
N GLU A 138 17.22 -10.58 26.96
CA GLU A 138 16.34 -9.39 26.86
C GLU A 138 16.26 -8.77 25.45
N ARG A 139 17.15 -9.15 24.52
CA ARG A 139 17.19 -8.56 23.16
C ARG A 139 15.87 -8.73 22.40
N TYR A 140 15.12 -9.80 22.66
CA TYR A 140 13.83 -10.06 22.02
C TYR A 140 12.73 -9.12 22.55
N ARG A 141 12.72 -8.85 23.86
CA ARG A 141 11.84 -7.86 24.49
C ARG A 141 12.18 -6.45 24.05
N ASP A 142 13.44 -6.04 24.17
CA ASP A 142 13.86 -4.66 23.88
C ASP A 142 13.63 -4.28 22.42
N ALA A 143 13.91 -5.19 21.47
CA ALA A 143 13.60 -4.97 20.06
C ALA A 143 12.10 -4.68 19.81
N TYR A 144 11.20 -5.26 20.61
CA TYR A 144 9.76 -4.99 20.53
C TYR A 144 9.35 -3.72 21.28
N LYS A 145 10.00 -3.39 22.41
CA LYS A 145 9.82 -2.09 23.08
C LYS A 145 10.21 -0.93 22.16
N ASP A 146 11.26 -1.10 21.36
CA ASP A 146 11.69 -0.09 20.37
C ASP A 146 10.75 0.01 19.15
N SER A 147 10.11 -1.09 18.73
CA SER A 147 8.99 -1.07 17.78
C SER A 147 7.85 -0.17 18.29
N LEU A 148 7.45 -0.38 19.54
CA LEU A 148 6.35 0.36 20.18
C LEU A 148 6.68 1.84 20.39
N ARG A 149 7.89 2.17 20.87
CA ARG A 149 8.38 3.55 20.98
C ARG A 149 8.40 4.26 19.63
N TYR A 150 8.77 3.57 18.56
CA TYR A 150 8.76 4.12 17.21
C TYR A 150 7.32 4.38 16.72
N CYS A 151 6.39 3.44 16.93
CA CYS A 151 4.97 3.65 16.63
C CYS A 151 4.38 4.83 17.42
N PHE A 152 4.63 4.94 18.73
CA PHE A 152 4.20 6.08 19.53
C PHE A 152 4.77 7.42 19.06
N LYS A 153 5.98 7.43 18.49
CA LYS A 153 6.65 8.65 18.02
C LYS A 153 6.29 9.05 16.57
N HIS A 154 6.01 8.07 15.71
CA HIS A 154 5.89 8.28 14.26
C HIS A 154 4.53 7.95 13.67
N TYR A 155 3.69 7.16 14.36
CA TYR A 155 2.39 6.69 13.86
C TYR A 155 1.25 6.84 14.88
N SER A 156 1.41 7.70 15.89
CA SER A 156 0.30 8.19 16.71
C SER A 156 -0.36 9.41 16.07
N VAL A 157 -1.68 9.42 15.95
CA VAL A 157 -2.43 10.63 15.60
C VAL A 157 -2.52 11.58 16.81
N PRO A 158 -2.90 12.87 16.65
CA PRO A 158 -2.85 13.85 17.74
C PRO A 158 -3.62 13.50 19.02
N ASN A 159 -4.65 12.64 18.96
CA ASN A 159 -5.37 12.18 20.15
C ASN A 159 -4.71 11.03 20.92
N GLY A 160 -3.74 10.33 20.31
CA GLY A 160 -3.00 9.21 20.90
C GLY A 160 -3.29 7.84 20.28
N LEU A 161 -4.31 7.69 19.42
CA LEU A 161 -4.53 6.44 18.67
C LEU A 161 -3.35 6.13 17.75
N LEU A 162 -3.01 4.84 17.64
CA LEU A 162 -2.05 4.31 16.66
C LEU A 162 -2.78 3.85 15.39
N HIS A 163 -2.12 3.93 14.24
CA HIS A 163 -2.63 3.36 12.98
C HIS A 163 -2.54 1.82 12.99
N MET A 164 -3.56 1.17 13.57
CA MET A 164 -3.66 -0.28 13.72
C MET A 164 -5.12 -0.78 13.65
N GLY A 165 -5.30 -2.10 13.61
CA GLY A 165 -6.60 -2.75 13.61
C GLY A 165 -7.11 -3.15 12.22
N HIS A 166 -8.41 -3.42 12.09
CA HIS A 166 -9.00 -4.09 10.91
C HIS A 166 -9.10 -3.18 9.67
N HIS A 167 -8.90 -1.88 9.84
CA HIS A 167 -8.99 -0.85 8.79
C HIS A 167 -7.75 0.06 8.70
N ARG A 168 -6.70 -0.19 9.49
CA ARG A 168 -5.43 0.54 9.45
C ARG A 168 -4.24 -0.33 9.83
N TRP A 169 -3.11 -0.07 9.20
CA TRP A 169 -1.80 -0.69 9.47
C TRP A 169 -0.70 0.28 9.03
N ILE A 170 0.56 -0.07 9.31
CA ILE A 170 1.71 0.59 8.67
C ILE A 170 2.08 -0.21 7.43
N ASN A 171 2.23 0.47 6.29
CA ASN A 171 2.75 -0.12 5.06
C ASN A 171 4.25 0.16 4.95
N LEU A 172 5.04 -0.89 5.14
CA LEU A 172 6.50 -0.78 5.21
C LEU A 172 7.13 -0.53 3.83
N ASN A 173 6.39 -0.71 2.72
CA ASN A 173 6.85 -0.28 1.39
C ASN A 173 6.87 1.25 1.24
N THR A 174 6.02 1.98 1.96
CA THR A 174 5.84 3.45 1.82
C THR A 174 6.31 4.24 3.04
N ASP A 175 6.69 3.55 4.12
CA ASP A 175 6.91 4.10 5.45
C ASP A 175 5.72 4.90 6.03
N ASP A 176 4.48 4.63 5.62
CA ASP A 176 3.30 5.43 6.01
C ASP A 176 2.15 4.55 6.52
N GLN A 177 1.14 5.19 7.14
CA GLN A 177 -0.12 4.52 7.43
C GLN A 177 -0.87 4.20 6.15
N ASP A 178 -1.60 3.09 6.17
CA ASP A 178 -2.39 2.59 5.05
C ASP A 178 -3.65 1.88 5.58
N GLY A 179 -4.66 1.67 4.74
CA GLY A 179 -5.94 1.12 5.20
C GLY A 179 -7.10 1.17 4.20
N ASN A 180 -7.98 0.18 4.33
CA ASN A 180 -9.26 0.14 3.62
C ASN A 180 -10.16 1.32 4.04
N ASP A 181 -10.31 2.31 3.17
CA ASP A 181 -11.04 3.54 3.46
C ASP A 181 -12.47 3.49 2.89
N TRP A 182 -13.42 2.99 3.69
CA TRP A 182 -14.76 2.66 3.23
C TRP A 182 -15.92 3.20 4.10
N PRO A 183 -16.61 4.28 3.67
CA PRO A 183 -16.23 5.19 2.58
C PRO A 183 -14.91 5.94 2.83
N ALA A 184 -14.34 6.52 1.78
CA ALA A 184 -13.16 7.38 1.91
C ALA A 184 -13.43 8.55 2.88
N GLY A 185 -12.47 8.81 3.77
CA GLY A 185 -12.58 9.75 4.89
C GLY A 185 -13.48 9.28 6.05
N LYS A 186 -13.87 8.00 6.10
CA LYS A 186 -14.78 7.46 7.15
C LYS A 186 -14.37 6.15 7.81
N SER A 187 -13.30 5.47 7.37
CA SER A 187 -12.78 4.33 8.15
C SER A 187 -12.09 4.82 9.42
N GLY A 188 -12.64 4.42 10.56
CA GLY A 188 -12.05 4.66 11.87
C GLY A 188 -11.06 3.57 12.28
N HIS A 189 -10.48 3.77 13.46
CA HIS A 189 -9.81 2.73 14.23
C HIS A 189 -10.82 1.63 14.55
N GLU A 190 -10.54 0.36 14.25
CA GLU A 190 -11.43 -0.76 14.55
C GLU A 190 -10.62 -1.94 15.07
N MET A 191 -10.99 -2.47 16.24
CA MET A 191 -10.45 -3.71 16.80
C MET A 191 -11.59 -4.73 16.98
N LYS A 192 -11.29 -6.00 16.76
CA LYS A 192 -12.22 -7.15 16.88
C LYS A 192 -11.49 -8.41 17.37
N ARG A 193 -11.47 -8.58 18.69
CA ARG A 193 -10.81 -9.66 19.45
C ARG A 193 -9.29 -9.67 19.30
N ASP A 194 -8.67 -8.50 19.22
CA ASP A 194 -7.24 -8.40 18.93
C ASP A 194 -6.37 -8.49 20.20
N TYR A 195 -6.80 -7.87 21.31
CA TYR A 195 -6.16 -7.90 22.64
C TYR A 195 -4.62 -7.76 22.62
N PRO A 196 -4.06 -6.62 22.14
CA PRO A 196 -2.64 -6.32 22.24
C PRO A 196 -2.12 -6.48 23.67
N PHE A 197 -0.85 -6.85 23.82
CA PHE A 197 -0.27 -7.09 25.15
C PHE A 197 0.09 -5.77 25.84
N TYR A 198 -0.92 -5.02 26.31
CA TYR A 198 -0.75 -3.68 26.89
C TYR A 198 0.36 -3.54 27.96
N PRO A 199 0.71 -4.55 28.78
CA PRO A 199 1.89 -4.47 29.65
C PRO A 199 3.22 -4.14 28.93
N ILE A 200 3.48 -4.64 27.70
CA ILE A 200 4.70 -4.24 26.96
C ILE A 200 4.57 -2.82 26.37
N PHE A 201 3.37 -2.34 26.06
CA PHE A 201 3.17 -0.94 25.67
C PHE A 201 3.51 -0.01 26.85
N TRP A 202 3.08 -0.38 28.07
CA TRP A 202 3.35 0.36 29.30
C TRP A 202 4.84 0.37 29.68
N ASP A 203 5.53 -0.75 29.53
CA ASP A 203 6.98 -0.88 29.74
C ASP A 203 7.83 -0.23 28.61
N ALA A 204 7.25 -0.04 27.42
CA ALA A 204 7.88 0.70 26.33
C ALA A 204 7.81 2.22 26.53
N ASP A 205 6.61 2.76 26.80
CA ASP A 205 6.33 4.15 27.20
C ASP A 205 4.95 4.22 27.92
N PRO A 206 4.90 4.43 29.24
CA PRO A 206 3.64 4.43 29.99
C PRO A 206 2.79 5.68 29.73
N VAL A 207 3.38 6.81 29.33
CA VAL A 207 2.64 8.05 29.06
C VAL A 207 1.92 7.92 27.72
N ALA A 208 2.61 7.41 26.70
CA ALA A 208 2.02 7.14 25.39
C ALA A 208 1.00 6.00 25.45
N ALA A 209 1.27 4.92 26.20
CA ALA A 209 0.32 3.83 26.43
C ALA A 209 -0.97 4.32 27.13
N ARG A 210 -0.84 5.08 28.24
CA ARG A 210 -1.98 5.69 28.96
C ARG A 210 -2.85 6.53 28.02
N ARG A 211 -2.22 7.39 27.21
CA ARG A 211 -2.93 8.24 26.24
C ARG A 211 -3.60 7.42 25.13
N MET A 212 -2.92 6.43 24.56
CA MET A 212 -3.46 5.58 23.49
C MET A 212 -4.67 4.75 23.95
N MET A 213 -4.58 4.11 25.12
CA MET A 213 -5.67 3.30 25.68
C MET A 213 -6.87 4.18 26.08
N THR A 214 -6.62 5.40 26.56
CA THR A 214 -7.67 6.41 26.81
C THR A 214 -8.30 6.91 25.50
N ALA A 215 -7.50 7.14 24.46
CA ALA A 215 -7.98 7.54 23.13
C ALA A 215 -8.82 6.44 22.45
N HIS A 216 -8.49 5.16 22.69
CA HIS A 216 -9.32 4.04 22.25
C HIS A 216 -10.72 4.06 22.87
N TRP A 217 -10.84 4.38 24.16
CA TRP A 217 -12.15 4.61 24.77
C TRP A 217 -12.87 5.82 24.17
N ASP A 218 -12.25 7.00 24.26
CA ASP A 218 -12.92 8.24 23.89
C ASP A 218 -13.35 8.25 22.41
N SER A 219 -12.50 7.74 21.51
CA SER A 219 -12.79 7.73 20.08
C SER A 219 -13.93 6.79 19.69
N HIS A 220 -14.23 5.77 20.50
CA HIS A 220 -15.28 4.78 20.25
C HIS A 220 -16.59 5.04 21.02
N ILE A 221 -16.54 5.48 22.28
CA ILE A 221 -17.75 5.81 23.05
C ILE A 221 -18.46 7.02 22.43
N GLN A 222 -19.76 6.89 22.15
CA GLN A 222 -20.62 7.96 21.62
C GLN A 222 -21.58 8.49 22.70
N ASP A 223 -21.99 7.65 23.65
CA ASP A 223 -22.82 8.02 24.79
C ASP A 223 -22.37 7.30 26.06
N TRP A 224 -22.05 8.07 27.11
CA TRP A 224 -21.55 7.57 28.39
C TRP A 224 -22.67 7.17 29.39
N GLY A 225 -23.92 7.55 29.15
CA GLY A 225 -25.05 7.05 29.95
C GLY A 225 -25.45 5.65 29.52
N PHE A 226 -25.76 5.49 28.23
CA PHE A 226 -26.23 4.25 27.60
C PHE A 226 -25.13 3.24 27.28
N MET A 227 -23.86 3.65 27.34
CA MET A 227 -22.70 2.93 26.80
C MET A 227 -22.88 2.56 25.31
N ASN A 228 -23.44 3.49 24.53
CA ASN A 228 -23.54 3.34 23.07
C ASN A 228 -22.18 3.71 22.44
N PHE A 229 -21.60 2.81 21.65
CA PHE A 229 -20.29 3.00 21.03
C PHE A 229 -20.33 2.75 19.51
N THR A 230 -19.30 3.19 18.80
CA THR A 230 -19.05 2.83 17.39
C THR A 230 -17.90 1.84 17.32
N ARG A 231 -18.02 0.79 16.49
CA ARG A 231 -16.91 -0.13 16.22
C ARG A 231 -15.76 0.53 15.44
N HIS A 232 -16.03 1.59 14.69
CA HIS A 232 -15.00 2.43 14.07
C HIS A 232 -14.84 3.75 14.85
N GLY A 233 -13.74 3.92 15.59
CA GLY A 233 -13.42 5.11 16.37
C GLY A 233 -12.69 6.20 15.56
N SER A 234 -12.91 7.46 15.89
CA SER A 234 -12.37 8.59 15.11
C SER A 234 -10.94 8.98 15.48
N TYR A 235 -10.02 8.85 14.53
CA TYR A 235 -8.62 9.35 14.61
C TYR A 235 -8.51 10.88 14.79
N VAL A 236 -9.58 11.64 14.60
CA VAL A 236 -9.59 13.11 14.72
C VAL A 236 -10.45 13.63 15.88
N LYS A 237 -11.00 12.74 16.74
CA LYS A 237 -11.68 13.18 17.97
C LYS A 237 -10.66 13.75 18.94
N GLN A 238 -10.85 14.99 19.40
CA GLN A 238 -10.00 15.59 20.43
C GLN A 238 -10.24 14.92 21.78
N LEU A 239 -9.23 14.23 22.30
CA LEU A 239 -9.25 13.64 23.63
C LEU A 239 -9.04 14.71 24.72
N ASN A 240 -9.91 14.74 25.72
CA ASN A 240 -9.70 15.46 26.98
C ASN A 240 -9.41 14.48 28.12
N GLU A 241 -8.13 14.29 28.44
CA GLU A 241 -7.68 13.34 29.48
C GLU A 241 -8.16 13.68 30.90
N GLU A 242 -8.51 14.94 31.19
CA GLU A 242 -8.96 15.37 32.53
C GLU A 242 -10.42 14.97 32.79
N THR A 243 -11.25 14.98 31.74
CA THR A 243 -12.72 14.80 31.86
C THR A 243 -13.26 13.50 31.28
N VAL A 244 -12.51 12.80 30.42
CA VAL A 244 -12.93 11.54 29.76
C VAL A 244 -13.43 10.47 30.74
N TRP A 245 -12.80 10.31 31.90
CA TRP A 245 -13.23 9.32 32.92
C TRP A 245 -14.20 9.87 33.97
N SER A 246 -14.42 11.19 33.96
CA SER A 246 -15.18 11.95 34.96
C SER A 246 -16.61 12.27 34.48
N GLN A 247 -17.18 11.40 33.66
CA GLN A 247 -18.47 11.59 32.98
C GLN A 247 -19.67 11.36 33.92
N PRO A 248 -20.85 11.95 33.66
CA PRO A 248 -22.03 11.76 34.49
C PRO A 248 -22.46 10.28 34.56
N ILE A 249 -22.53 9.74 35.77
CA ILE A 249 -23.04 8.39 36.00
C ILE A 249 -24.57 8.45 35.98
N THR A 250 -25.19 7.76 35.01
CA THR A 250 -26.65 7.56 34.97
C THR A 250 -27.04 6.23 35.60
N GLU A 251 -28.35 6.01 35.80
CA GLU A 251 -28.88 4.67 36.07
C GLU A 251 -28.38 3.65 35.02
N PRO A 252 -28.19 2.37 35.41
CA PRO A 252 -27.92 1.30 34.46
C PRO A 252 -29.06 1.11 33.47
N VAL A 253 -28.73 0.71 32.24
CA VAL A 253 -29.72 0.31 31.24
C VAL A 253 -29.60 -1.19 31.01
N VAL A 254 -30.73 -1.88 31.01
CA VAL A 254 -30.84 -3.34 30.90
C VAL A 254 -31.70 -3.67 29.68
N GLY A 255 -31.33 -4.74 28.97
CA GLY A 255 -31.99 -5.13 27.72
C GLY A 255 -31.47 -4.37 26.49
N ILE A 256 -32.10 -4.64 25.34
CA ILE A 256 -31.72 -4.09 24.04
C ILE A 256 -32.47 -2.79 23.79
N VAL A 257 -31.74 -1.72 23.47
CA VAL A 257 -32.30 -0.40 23.11
C VAL A 257 -31.91 -0.05 21.67
N LYS A 258 -32.39 1.08 21.12
CA LYS A 258 -32.01 1.53 19.77
C LYS A 258 -30.75 2.41 19.80
N GLY A 259 -29.75 2.05 19.02
CA GLY A 259 -28.48 2.77 18.87
C GLY A 259 -27.60 2.19 17.76
N ASN A 260 -26.29 2.11 18.00
CA ASN A 260 -25.31 1.67 16.99
C ASN A 260 -25.14 0.14 16.91
N LEU A 261 -24.26 -0.31 16.02
CA LEU A 261 -23.79 -1.69 15.91
C LEU A 261 -22.71 -2.01 16.98
N THR A 262 -23.14 -2.35 18.20
CA THR A 262 -22.29 -2.58 19.39
C THR A 262 -21.86 -4.04 19.56
N PHE A 263 -21.29 -4.66 18.51
CA PHE A 263 -20.83 -6.05 18.55
C PHE A 263 -19.88 -6.31 19.72
N PHE A 264 -20.12 -7.39 20.47
CA PHE A 264 -19.25 -7.79 21.58
C PHE A 264 -17.79 -8.00 21.14
N ASP A 265 -17.53 -8.41 19.90
CA ASP A 265 -16.17 -8.57 19.37
C ASP A 265 -15.35 -7.27 19.37
N SER A 266 -15.98 -6.11 19.17
CA SER A 266 -15.32 -4.79 19.33
C SER A 266 -15.50 -4.22 20.73
N GLY A 267 -16.63 -4.52 21.39
CA GLY A 267 -16.87 -4.11 22.78
C GLY A 267 -15.86 -4.72 23.74
N SER A 268 -15.43 -5.97 23.50
CA SER A 268 -14.45 -6.70 24.32
C SER A 268 -13.05 -6.12 24.25
N ASP A 269 -12.57 -5.62 23.10
CA ASP A 269 -11.30 -4.88 23.02
C ASP A 269 -11.37 -3.57 23.82
N ILE A 270 -12.49 -2.83 23.71
CA ILE A 270 -12.71 -1.60 24.50
C ILE A 270 -12.72 -1.94 26.01
N ILE A 271 -13.50 -2.94 26.44
CA ILE A 271 -13.52 -3.41 27.84
C ILE A 271 -12.12 -3.85 28.30
N TYR A 272 -11.39 -4.62 27.48
CA TYR A 272 -10.04 -5.10 27.79
C TYR A 272 -9.06 -3.93 27.97
N ALA A 273 -9.04 -2.97 27.04
CA ALA A 273 -8.21 -1.77 27.16
C ALA A 273 -8.55 -0.93 28.39
N GLY A 274 -9.83 -0.78 28.75
CA GLY A 274 -10.25 0.02 29.91
C GLY A 274 -9.88 -0.63 31.25
N ALA A 275 -10.07 -1.94 31.35
CA ALA A 275 -9.69 -2.71 32.53
C ALA A 275 -8.16 -2.84 32.68
N GLN A 276 -7.43 -3.05 31.58
CA GLN A 276 -5.96 -3.05 31.57
C GLN A 276 -5.39 -1.67 31.92
N LEU A 277 -6.00 -0.58 31.44
CA LEU A 277 -5.59 0.77 31.81
C LEU A 277 -5.75 1.01 33.31
N GLY A 278 -6.89 0.60 33.88
CA GLY A 278 -7.13 0.73 35.33
C GLY A 278 -6.17 -0.11 36.18
N LEU A 279 -5.74 -1.28 35.69
CA LEU A 279 -4.73 -2.12 36.32
C LEU A 279 -3.31 -1.52 36.24
N LEU A 280 -2.91 -1.05 35.06
CA LEU A 280 -1.55 -0.56 34.80
C LEU A 280 -1.29 0.85 35.37
N ASN A 281 -2.32 1.68 35.45
CA ASN A 281 -2.27 3.06 35.96
C ASN A 281 -2.71 3.18 37.45
N ASP A 282 -3.11 2.07 38.09
CA ASP A 282 -3.79 2.02 39.41
C ASP A 282 -4.92 3.07 39.55
N ASP A 283 -5.86 3.03 38.61
CA ASP A 283 -7.00 3.95 38.52
C ASP A 283 -8.30 3.17 38.34
N ASP A 284 -9.19 3.26 39.33
CA ASP A 284 -10.48 2.55 39.29
C ASP A 284 -11.50 3.19 38.32
N ARG A 285 -11.26 4.39 37.79
CA ARG A 285 -12.22 5.06 36.89
C ARG A 285 -12.30 4.39 35.51
N PRO A 286 -11.20 4.14 34.77
CA PRO A 286 -11.24 3.31 33.56
C PRO A 286 -11.87 1.93 33.79
N LEU A 287 -11.57 1.29 34.93
CA LEU A 287 -12.08 -0.03 35.27
C LEU A 287 -13.59 -0.02 35.54
N PHE A 288 -14.12 0.99 36.25
CA PHE A 288 -15.56 1.18 36.46
C PHE A 288 -16.30 1.29 35.13
N TRP A 289 -15.79 2.08 34.19
CA TRP A 289 -16.41 2.22 32.87
C TRP A 289 -16.30 0.95 32.03
N ALA A 290 -15.18 0.21 32.11
CA ALA A 290 -15.03 -1.10 31.49
C ALA A 290 -16.02 -2.14 32.03
N GLN A 291 -16.25 -2.18 33.34
CA GLN A 291 -17.25 -3.03 33.97
C GLN A 291 -18.68 -2.61 33.57
N ARG A 292 -18.97 -1.30 33.50
CA ARG A 292 -20.27 -0.76 33.07
C ARG A 292 -20.59 -1.02 31.59
N LEU A 293 -19.59 -1.01 30.71
CA LEU A 293 -19.75 -1.41 29.31
C LEU A 293 -20.01 -2.93 29.20
N TYR A 294 -19.29 -3.74 29.98
CA TYR A 294 -19.51 -5.19 30.06
C TYR A 294 -20.92 -5.54 30.59
N ALA A 295 -21.41 -4.79 31.59
CA ALA A 295 -22.74 -4.94 32.17
C ALA A 295 -23.87 -4.87 31.13
N ARG A 296 -23.74 -4.02 30.09
CA ARG A 296 -24.75 -3.94 29.02
C ARG A 296 -24.95 -5.25 28.26
N TYR A 297 -23.96 -6.14 28.22
CA TYR A 297 -24.11 -7.48 27.67
C TYR A 297 -24.62 -8.47 28.73
N SER A 298 -24.01 -8.51 29.90
CA SER A 298 -24.28 -9.54 30.90
C SER A 298 -25.63 -9.40 31.63
N GLU A 299 -26.08 -8.17 31.87
CA GLU A 299 -27.37 -7.85 32.49
C GLU A 299 -28.50 -7.91 31.47
N SER A 300 -28.22 -7.69 30.18
CA SER A 300 -29.18 -7.85 29.07
C SER A 300 -29.34 -9.29 28.57
N ALA A 301 -28.76 -10.27 29.27
CA ALA A 301 -28.94 -11.69 28.97
C ALA A 301 -30.40 -12.12 29.17
N HIS A 302 -30.89 -13.01 28.31
CA HIS A 302 -32.29 -13.45 28.32
C HIS A 302 -32.64 -14.11 29.67
N PRO A 303 -33.76 -13.75 30.32
CA PRO A 303 -34.03 -14.11 31.72
C PRO A 303 -34.12 -15.62 31.95
N ASP A 304 -34.75 -16.36 31.02
CA ASP A 304 -35.02 -17.79 31.20
C ASP A 304 -33.83 -18.71 30.87
N THR A 305 -32.92 -18.27 30.00
CA THR A 305 -31.78 -19.07 29.52
C THR A 305 -30.44 -18.63 30.13
N GLY A 306 -30.32 -17.36 30.55
CA GLY A 306 -29.07 -16.74 30.96
C GLY A 306 -28.10 -16.43 29.82
N LEU A 307 -28.51 -16.64 28.56
CA LEU A 307 -27.69 -16.42 27.38
C LEU A 307 -27.56 -14.91 27.06
N PRO A 308 -26.34 -14.38 26.89
CA PRO A 308 -26.11 -12.96 26.61
C PRO A 308 -26.31 -12.63 25.12
N PRO A 309 -26.75 -11.40 24.78
CA PRO A 309 -26.87 -10.93 23.40
C PRO A 309 -25.49 -10.62 22.79
N TRP A 310 -25.41 -10.68 21.46
CA TRP A 310 -24.20 -10.32 20.71
C TRP A 310 -23.95 -8.79 20.67
N HIS A 311 -25.00 -7.98 20.80
CA HIS A 311 -24.90 -6.52 20.94
C HIS A 311 -26.11 -5.89 21.62
N HIS A 312 -25.90 -4.82 22.38
CA HIS A 312 -26.91 -4.22 23.26
C HIS A 312 -27.68 -3.01 22.67
N THR A 313 -27.37 -2.59 21.43
CA THR A 313 -28.04 -1.42 20.80
C THR A 313 -28.51 -1.55 19.34
N SER A 314 -28.17 -2.62 18.60
CA SER A 314 -28.69 -2.78 17.23
C SER A 314 -30.01 -3.58 17.25
N LEU A 315 -31.06 -2.98 16.66
CA LEU A 315 -32.37 -3.59 16.40
C LEU A 315 -32.49 -3.91 14.90
N ARG A 316 -31.47 -4.58 14.36
CA ARG A 316 -31.42 -5.05 12.98
C ARG A 316 -31.83 -6.51 12.92
N ASP A 317 -32.62 -6.86 11.91
CA ASP A 317 -32.98 -8.24 11.60
C ASP A 317 -32.31 -8.70 10.29
N PHE A 318 -32.08 -10.01 10.19
CA PHE A 318 -31.85 -10.75 8.95
C PHE A 318 -33.13 -11.52 8.56
N GLY A 319 -33.07 -12.31 7.48
CA GLY A 319 -34.22 -13.09 7.01
C GLY A 319 -35.16 -12.27 6.13
N SER A 320 -36.46 -12.55 6.22
CA SER A 320 -37.51 -11.85 5.46
C SER A 320 -38.45 -11.09 6.39
N GLU A 321 -39.26 -10.17 5.86
CA GLU A 321 -40.30 -9.48 6.66
C GLU A 321 -41.30 -10.43 7.32
N LYS A 322 -41.44 -11.67 6.82
CA LYS A 322 -42.29 -12.72 7.38
C LYS A 322 -41.58 -13.61 8.41
N ASP A 323 -40.25 -13.58 8.43
CA ASP A 323 -39.41 -14.42 9.28
C ASP A 323 -38.13 -13.66 9.68
N PRO A 324 -38.24 -12.61 10.54
CA PRO A 324 -37.11 -11.79 10.94
C PRO A 324 -36.24 -12.48 11.99
N VAL A 325 -34.92 -12.44 11.80
CA VAL A 325 -33.91 -13.04 12.69
C VAL A 325 -33.07 -11.92 13.33
N PRO A 326 -33.33 -11.54 14.60
CA PRO A 326 -32.65 -10.39 15.22
C PRO A 326 -31.14 -10.61 15.40
N GLU A 327 -30.35 -9.69 14.85
CA GLU A 327 -28.87 -9.69 14.87
C GLU A 327 -28.34 -9.75 16.32
N TYR A 328 -29.02 -9.10 17.27
CA TYR A 328 -28.60 -9.06 18.69
C TYR A 328 -28.72 -10.40 19.41
N ALA A 329 -29.62 -11.28 18.94
CA ALA A 329 -29.95 -12.52 19.62
C ALA A 329 -29.09 -13.70 19.15
N LEU A 330 -28.32 -13.54 18.07
CA LEU A 330 -27.57 -14.63 17.44
C LEU A 330 -26.48 -15.22 18.34
N ILE A 331 -26.49 -16.55 18.43
CA ILE A 331 -25.45 -17.37 19.05
C ILE A 331 -25.07 -18.45 18.04
N THR A 332 -24.12 -18.10 17.18
CA THR A 332 -23.57 -18.93 16.11
C THR A 332 -22.05 -18.96 16.23
N SER A 333 -21.37 -19.85 15.50
CA SER A 333 -19.89 -19.97 15.53
C SER A 333 -19.14 -18.64 15.39
N GLY A 334 -19.67 -17.72 14.57
CA GLY A 334 -19.11 -16.38 14.34
C GLY A 334 -19.57 -15.28 15.32
N SER A 335 -20.69 -15.45 16.02
CA SER A 335 -21.31 -14.43 16.90
C SER A 335 -21.23 -14.76 18.40
N ALA A 336 -20.92 -16.00 18.78
CA ALA A 336 -20.72 -16.43 20.15
C ALA A 336 -19.39 -15.92 20.76
N GLY A 337 -19.11 -14.61 20.68
CA GLY A 337 -17.86 -13.99 21.13
C GLY A 337 -17.52 -14.26 22.60
N LEU A 338 -18.53 -14.44 23.46
CA LEU A 338 -18.40 -14.81 24.88
C LEU A 338 -18.08 -16.30 25.12
N MET A 339 -18.18 -17.17 24.11
CA MET A 339 -17.60 -18.53 24.14
C MET A 339 -16.21 -18.60 23.51
N ASN A 340 -15.83 -17.60 22.71
CA ASN A 340 -14.59 -17.55 21.92
C ASN A 340 -13.56 -16.60 22.59
N GLY A 341 -12.67 -15.98 21.80
CA GLY A 341 -11.61 -15.07 22.26
C GLY A 341 -12.07 -13.94 23.19
N GLY A 342 -13.29 -13.40 23.03
CA GLY A 342 -13.83 -12.39 23.95
C GLY A 342 -14.18 -12.95 25.32
N GLY A 343 -14.69 -14.17 25.40
CA GLY A 343 -14.84 -14.90 26.66
C GLY A 343 -13.50 -15.13 27.34
N ILE A 344 -12.47 -15.52 26.57
CA ILE A 344 -11.10 -15.70 27.09
C ILE A 344 -10.55 -14.38 27.65
N ALA A 345 -10.66 -13.26 26.91
CA ALA A 345 -10.20 -11.96 27.37
C ALA A 345 -10.90 -11.51 28.67
N MET A 346 -12.22 -11.67 28.80
CA MET A 346 -12.94 -11.36 30.05
C MET A 346 -12.50 -12.27 31.21
N LEU A 347 -12.26 -13.55 30.95
CA LEU A 347 -11.71 -14.48 31.95
C LEU A 347 -10.28 -14.10 32.36
N ARG A 348 -9.45 -13.59 31.44
CA ARG A 348 -8.10 -13.07 31.75
C ARG A 348 -8.14 -11.82 32.62
N LEU A 349 -9.03 -10.86 32.34
CA LEU A 349 -9.30 -9.76 33.28
C LEU A 349 -9.75 -10.29 34.65
N GLY A 350 -10.55 -11.36 34.66
CA GLY A 350 -10.93 -12.08 35.88
C GLY A 350 -9.76 -12.73 36.64
N GLU A 351 -8.61 -12.98 36.03
CA GLU A 351 -7.38 -13.47 36.68
C GLU A 351 -6.50 -12.29 37.11
N GLU A 352 -6.19 -11.41 36.15
CA GLU A 352 -5.21 -10.31 36.24
C GLU A 352 -5.63 -9.18 37.21
N LEU A 353 -6.93 -8.89 37.33
CA LEU A 353 -7.45 -7.87 38.26
C LEU A 353 -7.56 -8.36 39.73
N GLY A 354 -7.15 -9.60 40.04
CA GLY A 354 -7.15 -10.13 41.41
C GLY A 354 -8.52 -9.99 42.11
N PRO A 355 -8.62 -9.31 43.28
CA PRO A 355 -9.91 -9.05 43.93
C PRO A 355 -10.89 -8.23 43.06
N LYS A 356 -10.41 -7.20 42.35
CA LYS A 356 -11.21 -6.34 41.47
C LYS A 356 -11.80 -7.11 40.27
N GLY A 357 -11.20 -8.25 39.91
CA GLY A 357 -11.66 -9.14 38.83
C GLY A 357 -12.91 -9.98 39.14
N ARG A 358 -13.46 -9.92 40.37
CA ARG A 358 -14.62 -10.74 40.80
C ARG A 358 -15.77 -10.74 39.80
N TYR A 359 -16.21 -9.55 39.36
CA TYR A 359 -17.37 -9.38 38.49
C TYR A 359 -17.25 -10.18 37.19
N TYR A 360 -16.07 -10.12 36.55
CA TYR A 360 -15.80 -10.89 35.32
C TYR A 360 -15.87 -12.41 35.57
N ARG A 361 -15.28 -12.91 36.66
CA ARG A 361 -15.30 -14.36 37.00
C ARG A 361 -16.72 -14.88 37.21
N GLU A 362 -17.49 -14.21 38.06
CA GLU A 362 -18.87 -14.61 38.42
C GLU A 362 -19.83 -14.51 37.23
N THR A 363 -19.62 -13.50 36.36
CA THR A 363 -20.42 -13.28 35.15
C THR A 363 -20.10 -14.30 34.05
N MET A 364 -18.82 -14.56 33.79
CA MET A 364 -18.41 -15.58 32.81
C MET A 364 -18.84 -16.98 33.22
N LEU A 365 -18.84 -17.29 34.52
CA LEU A 365 -19.40 -18.54 35.05
C LEU A 365 -20.90 -18.67 34.73
N LYS A 366 -21.70 -17.61 34.96
CA LYS A 366 -23.14 -17.60 34.61
C LYS A 366 -23.36 -17.89 33.13
N HIS A 367 -22.63 -17.21 32.23
CA HIS A 367 -22.83 -17.36 30.80
C HIS A 367 -22.32 -18.70 30.26
N LEU A 368 -21.17 -19.21 30.69
CA LEU A 368 -20.65 -20.49 30.20
C LEU A 368 -21.52 -21.67 30.66
N LYS A 369 -22.16 -21.59 31.84
CA LYS A 369 -23.19 -22.55 32.26
C LYS A 369 -24.46 -22.45 31.39
N ALA A 370 -24.92 -21.25 31.05
CA ALA A 370 -26.03 -21.07 30.10
C ALA A 370 -25.72 -21.69 28.72
N TYR A 371 -24.55 -21.39 28.17
CA TYR A 371 -24.09 -21.97 26.91
C TYR A 371 -23.98 -23.51 26.95
N ALA A 372 -23.48 -24.07 28.06
CA ALA A 372 -23.38 -25.52 28.24
C ALA A 372 -24.74 -26.23 28.29
N ARG A 373 -25.78 -25.57 28.83
CA ARG A 373 -27.15 -26.11 28.93
C ARG A 373 -27.94 -26.03 27.63
N HIS A 374 -27.80 -24.93 26.91
CA HIS A 374 -28.71 -24.58 25.80
C HIS A 374 -28.05 -24.80 24.43
N CYS A 375 -26.77 -24.46 24.28
CA CYS A 375 -26.08 -24.50 22.98
C CYS A 375 -25.31 -25.81 22.76
N TYR A 376 -24.68 -26.37 23.80
CA TYR A 376 -23.84 -27.57 23.67
C TYR A 376 -24.63 -28.88 23.72
N ARG A 377 -24.24 -29.84 22.88
CA ARG A 377 -24.78 -31.20 22.76
C ARG A 377 -23.68 -32.22 23.13
N PRO A 378 -23.56 -32.64 24.40
CA PRO A 378 -22.49 -33.53 24.85
C PRO A 378 -22.57 -34.95 24.27
N GLU A 379 -23.72 -35.36 23.73
CA GLU A 379 -23.96 -36.69 23.17
C GLU A 379 -23.42 -36.87 21.73
N VAL A 380 -23.12 -35.76 21.03
CA VAL A 380 -22.52 -35.73 19.68
C VAL A 380 -21.29 -34.81 19.57
N ASN A 381 -20.98 -34.05 20.63
CA ASN A 381 -19.95 -33.01 20.64
C ASN A 381 -20.17 -31.89 19.61
N GLU A 382 -21.37 -31.31 19.61
CA GLU A 382 -21.78 -30.21 18.73
C GLU A 382 -22.27 -28.99 19.52
N MET A 383 -22.13 -27.80 18.94
CA MET A 383 -22.77 -26.55 19.35
C MET A 383 -23.87 -26.20 18.35
N ARG A 384 -25.07 -25.90 18.85
CA ARG A 384 -26.22 -25.41 18.08
C ARG A 384 -26.07 -23.95 17.68
N ASN A 385 -26.59 -23.61 16.50
CA ASN A 385 -26.90 -22.23 16.14
C ASN A 385 -28.23 -21.84 16.79
N MET A 386 -28.18 -20.89 17.73
CA MET A 386 -29.30 -20.53 18.60
C MET A 386 -29.63 -19.04 18.50
N LEU A 387 -30.85 -18.68 18.88
CA LEU A 387 -31.13 -17.37 19.47
C LEU A 387 -31.01 -17.42 20.99
N PHE A 388 -30.70 -16.29 21.62
CA PHE A 388 -30.52 -16.17 23.06
C PHE A 388 -31.78 -16.48 23.90
N ASP A 389 -32.96 -16.52 23.29
CA ASP A 389 -34.22 -16.95 23.92
C ASP A 389 -34.35 -18.48 24.04
N GLY A 390 -33.47 -19.24 23.40
CA GLY A 390 -33.50 -20.71 23.35
C GLY A 390 -34.00 -21.29 22.02
N THR A 391 -34.34 -20.47 21.02
CA THR A 391 -34.76 -20.94 19.69
C THR A 391 -33.58 -21.52 18.92
N ASP A 392 -33.59 -22.83 18.65
CA ASP A 392 -32.68 -23.47 17.70
C ASP A 392 -33.05 -23.06 16.26
N LEU A 393 -32.06 -22.57 15.51
CA LEU A 393 -32.27 -21.98 14.18
C LEU A 393 -32.46 -23.04 13.07
N ALA A 394 -31.90 -24.24 13.20
CA ALA A 394 -32.17 -25.32 12.25
C ALA A 394 -33.58 -25.89 12.46
N ASP A 395 -33.98 -25.96 13.73
CA ASP A 395 -35.33 -26.33 14.17
C ASP A 395 -36.39 -25.28 13.75
N ARG A 396 -35.99 -24.01 13.59
CA ARG A 396 -36.81 -22.92 13.04
C ARG A 396 -36.98 -23.05 11.52
N ASP A 397 -35.89 -23.20 10.77
CA ASP A 397 -35.93 -23.43 9.32
C ASP A 397 -36.85 -24.62 8.98
N ALA A 398 -36.76 -25.72 9.74
CA ALA A 398 -37.58 -26.91 9.57
C ALA A 398 -39.08 -26.69 9.82
N LYS A 399 -39.45 -25.75 10.70
CA LYS A 399 -40.86 -25.39 10.98
C LYS A 399 -41.44 -24.41 9.96
N ASN A 400 -40.56 -23.64 9.30
CA ASN A 400 -40.94 -22.60 8.33
C ASN A 400 -41.01 -23.12 6.88
N ALA A 401 -40.49 -24.31 6.60
CA ALA A 401 -40.55 -24.95 5.29
C ALA A 401 -41.97 -25.37 4.86
N SER A 402 -42.24 -25.34 3.56
CA SER A 402 -43.55 -25.66 2.99
C SER A 402 -43.83 -27.18 2.99
N PRO A 403 -45.10 -27.63 3.05
CA PRO A 403 -45.43 -29.05 2.92
C PRO A 403 -44.93 -29.66 1.59
N GLY A 404 -43.95 -30.57 1.68
CA GLY A 404 -43.30 -31.20 0.53
C GLY A 404 -41.99 -30.54 0.07
N GLU A 405 -41.53 -29.49 0.76
CA GLU A 405 -40.24 -28.83 0.52
C GLU A 405 -39.08 -29.59 1.21
N GLU A 406 -37.90 -29.59 0.59
CA GLU A 406 -36.71 -30.23 1.14
C GLU A 406 -36.02 -29.28 2.15
N VAL A 407 -36.10 -29.61 3.44
CA VAL A 407 -35.51 -28.78 4.51
C VAL A 407 -33.98 -28.77 4.41
N LYS A 408 -33.44 -27.65 3.88
CA LYS A 408 -32.00 -27.37 3.82
C LYS A 408 -31.67 -26.15 4.69
N SER A 409 -31.46 -26.39 5.98
CA SER A 409 -30.99 -25.34 6.88
C SER A 409 -29.56 -24.93 6.57
N SER A 410 -29.29 -23.62 6.64
CA SER A 410 -27.92 -23.08 6.55
C SER A 410 -27.19 -23.09 7.91
N TRP A 411 -27.89 -23.45 8.99
CA TRP A 411 -27.42 -23.34 10.37
C TRP A 411 -26.75 -24.63 10.87
N ILE A 412 -25.77 -25.12 10.12
CA ILE A 412 -25.03 -26.35 10.44
C ILE A 412 -24.36 -26.24 11.82
N PRO A 413 -24.59 -27.18 12.76
CA PRO A 413 -23.89 -27.24 14.04
C PRO A 413 -22.37 -27.35 13.88
N TRP A 414 -21.60 -26.88 14.87
CA TRP A 414 -20.14 -26.94 14.85
C TRP A 414 -19.56 -27.61 16.10
N SER A 415 -18.53 -28.42 15.99
CA SER A 415 -17.85 -28.96 17.18
C SER A 415 -17.15 -27.84 17.98
N PRO A 416 -17.03 -27.96 19.32
CA PRO A 416 -16.28 -27.02 20.14
C PRO A 416 -14.87 -26.76 19.60
N THR A 417 -14.53 -25.49 19.42
CA THR A 417 -13.17 -25.10 19.02
C THR A 417 -12.21 -25.18 20.21
N PRO A 418 -10.88 -25.25 19.99
CA PRO A 418 -9.90 -25.11 21.06
C PRO A 418 -10.12 -23.87 21.93
N THR A 419 -10.60 -22.77 21.36
CA THR A 419 -10.90 -21.53 22.11
C THR A 419 -12.12 -21.66 23.02
N ASN A 420 -13.11 -22.49 22.65
CA ASN A 420 -14.24 -22.80 23.53
C ASN A 420 -13.77 -23.65 24.71
N ILE A 421 -12.98 -24.70 24.46
CA ILE A 421 -12.43 -25.54 25.53
C ILE A 421 -11.53 -24.70 26.46
N LEU A 422 -10.74 -23.76 25.93
CA LEU A 422 -9.93 -22.83 26.72
C LEU A 422 -10.79 -21.90 27.61
N ALA A 423 -11.86 -21.30 27.09
CA ALA A 423 -12.77 -20.48 27.89
C ALA A 423 -13.38 -21.29 29.05
N PHE A 424 -13.83 -22.51 28.77
CA PHE A 424 -14.33 -23.42 29.82
C PHE A 424 -13.22 -23.83 30.82
N ALA A 425 -11.99 -24.09 30.38
CA ALA A 425 -10.87 -24.50 31.25
C ALA A 425 -10.44 -23.39 32.21
N ILE A 426 -10.32 -22.14 31.73
CA ILE A 426 -10.01 -20.99 32.59
C ILE A 426 -11.19 -20.74 33.56
N CYS A 427 -12.43 -20.84 33.09
CA CYS A 427 -13.62 -20.72 33.94
C CYS A 427 -13.65 -21.79 35.05
N TYR A 428 -13.32 -23.05 34.74
CA TYR A 428 -13.21 -24.11 35.74
C TYR A 428 -12.15 -23.78 36.79
N LYS A 429 -10.93 -23.44 36.37
CA LYS A 429 -9.84 -23.03 37.28
C LYS A 429 -10.25 -21.89 38.21
N GLN A 430 -11.08 -20.95 37.73
CA GLN A 430 -11.54 -19.78 38.50
C GLN A 430 -12.75 -20.05 39.41
N SER A 431 -13.43 -21.20 39.31
CA SER A 431 -14.71 -21.47 39.98
C SER A 431 -14.83 -22.82 40.68
N ALA A 432 -14.05 -23.83 40.27
CA ALA A 432 -14.21 -25.25 40.59
C ALA A 432 -15.62 -25.83 40.31
N ASP A 433 -16.42 -25.17 39.46
CA ASP A 433 -17.83 -25.53 39.23
C ASP A 433 -17.97 -26.90 38.52
N LYS A 434 -18.85 -27.74 39.08
CA LYS A 434 -19.03 -29.13 38.62
C LYS A 434 -19.66 -29.25 37.23
N GLU A 435 -20.45 -28.26 36.83
CA GLU A 435 -21.15 -28.25 35.55
C GLU A 435 -20.20 -27.86 34.42
N ILE A 436 -19.32 -26.89 34.68
CA ILE A 436 -18.20 -26.55 33.78
C ILE A 436 -17.24 -27.74 33.66
N TRP A 437 -16.98 -28.50 34.74
CA TRP A 437 -16.17 -29.72 34.68
C TRP A 437 -16.77 -30.80 33.77
N GLU A 438 -18.04 -31.17 33.96
CA GLU A 438 -18.66 -32.21 33.13
C GLU A 438 -18.86 -31.75 31.67
N ALA A 439 -19.04 -30.45 31.42
CA ALA A 439 -19.00 -29.89 30.07
C ALA A 439 -17.61 -30.05 29.42
N LEU A 440 -16.53 -29.67 30.10
CA LEU A 440 -15.15 -29.94 29.65
C LEU A 440 -14.92 -31.42 29.38
N ARG A 441 -15.38 -32.28 30.29
CA ARG A 441 -15.20 -33.73 30.21
C ARG A 441 -15.91 -34.34 29.00
N ALA A 442 -17.10 -33.85 28.67
CA ALA A 442 -17.79 -34.21 27.43
C ALA A 442 -17.01 -33.73 26.19
N MET A 443 -16.51 -32.49 26.19
CA MET A 443 -15.72 -31.94 25.08
C MET A 443 -14.44 -32.77 24.85
N PHE A 444 -13.63 -33.01 25.88
CA PHE A 444 -12.39 -33.81 25.74
C PHE A 444 -12.65 -35.25 25.23
N ARG A 445 -13.74 -35.89 25.66
CA ARG A 445 -14.17 -37.20 25.11
C ARG A 445 -14.59 -37.10 23.64
N GLY A 446 -15.33 -36.06 23.29
CA GLY A 446 -15.79 -35.76 21.94
C GLY A 446 -14.67 -35.44 20.95
N HIS A 447 -13.57 -34.84 21.41
CA HIS A 447 -12.32 -34.67 20.65
C HIS A 447 -11.39 -35.89 20.73
N HIS A 448 -11.86 -37.02 21.26
CA HIS A 448 -11.12 -38.28 21.39
C HIS A 448 -9.79 -38.17 22.19
N PHE A 449 -9.67 -37.14 23.03
CA PHE A 449 -8.55 -36.96 23.97
C PHE A 449 -8.64 -37.85 25.22
N GLY A 450 -9.70 -38.66 25.32
CA GLY A 450 -9.95 -39.57 26.45
C GLY A 450 -10.82 -38.91 27.53
N ASP A 451 -10.65 -39.36 28.78
CA ASP A 451 -11.37 -38.83 29.94
C ASP A 451 -10.44 -37.94 30.77
N ILE A 452 -10.82 -36.68 31.03
CA ILE A 452 -10.07 -35.79 31.93
C ILE A 452 -10.21 -36.17 33.41
N GLY A 453 -11.04 -37.18 33.74
CA GLY A 453 -11.19 -37.72 35.09
C GLY A 453 -12.54 -37.40 35.72
N SER A 454 -12.79 -37.96 36.90
CA SER A 454 -13.87 -37.49 37.78
C SER A 454 -13.60 -36.06 38.26
N TRP A 455 -14.55 -35.50 39.01
CA TRP A 455 -14.46 -34.13 39.54
C TRP A 455 -13.08 -33.84 40.16
N ALA A 456 -12.56 -32.63 39.88
CA ALA A 456 -11.21 -32.17 40.27
C ALA A 456 -10.01 -32.93 39.64
N GLY A 457 -10.22 -33.73 38.60
CA GLY A 457 -9.13 -34.38 37.86
C GLY A 457 -8.60 -35.65 38.52
N GLU A 458 -9.46 -36.34 39.27
CA GLU A 458 -9.22 -37.69 39.80
C GLU A 458 -9.27 -38.73 38.66
N ASP A 459 -8.34 -39.70 38.67
CA ASP A 459 -8.24 -40.82 37.72
C ASP A 459 -8.42 -40.47 36.22
N PRO A 460 -7.67 -39.50 35.65
CA PRO A 460 -7.74 -39.19 34.22
C PRO A 460 -7.25 -40.36 33.36
N ARG A 461 -7.87 -40.54 32.18
CA ARG A 461 -7.57 -41.59 31.21
C ARG A 461 -7.42 -40.98 29.82
N LEU A 462 -6.35 -40.24 29.64
CA LEU A 462 -6.08 -39.42 28.45
C LEU A 462 -5.47 -40.24 27.31
N ASN A 463 -5.79 -39.84 26.09
CA ASN A 463 -5.32 -40.48 24.86
C ASN A 463 -3.92 -39.98 24.45
N LEU A 464 -2.89 -40.49 25.13
CA LEU A 464 -1.48 -40.23 24.79
C LEU A 464 -1.02 -40.87 23.46
N ARG A 465 -1.96 -41.34 22.62
CA ARG A 465 -1.73 -41.81 21.25
C ARG A 465 -2.46 -40.96 20.19
N THR A 466 -2.93 -39.76 20.58
CA THR A 466 -3.57 -38.84 19.63
C THR A 466 -2.59 -38.38 18.55
N ALA A 467 -3.09 -38.24 17.32
CA ALA A 467 -2.38 -37.62 16.20
C ALA A 467 -2.70 -36.12 16.07
N GLU A 468 -3.43 -35.54 17.03
CA GLU A 468 -3.77 -34.11 17.06
C GLU A 468 -2.53 -33.22 17.01
N GLU A 469 -2.55 -32.23 16.10
CA GLU A 469 -1.48 -31.27 15.83
C GLU A 469 -1.93 -29.81 16.05
N ASN A 470 -3.20 -29.57 16.37
CA ASN A 470 -3.71 -28.24 16.68
C ASN A 470 -3.19 -27.74 18.04
N TYR A 471 -2.09 -26.98 17.99
CA TYR A 471 -1.38 -26.38 19.12
C TYR A 471 -2.28 -25.59 20.08
N LEU A 472 -3.45 -25.08 19.66
CA LEU A 472 -4.34 -24.33 20.55
C LEU A 472 -4.92 -25.20 21.68
N PHE A 473 -4.96 -26.53 21.53
CA PHE A 473 -5.36 -27.44 22.62
C PHE A 473 -4.32 -27.55 23.76
N ILE A 474 -3.09 -27.05 23.57
CA ILE A 474 -2.08 -26.98 24.63
C ILE A 474 -2.55 -26.02 25.75
N PHE A 475 -3.17 -24.89 25.41
CA PHE A 475 -3.63 -23.90 26.39
C PHE A 475 -4.65 -24.46 27.41
N PRO A 476 -5.78 -25.10 27.02
CA PRO A 476 -6.70 -25.67 28.01
C PRO A 476 -6.07 -26.77 28.86
N LEU A 477 -5.12 -27.54 28.32
CA LEU A 477 -4.38 -28.56 29.08
C LEU A 477 -3.46 -27.95 30.15
N VAL A 478 -2.78 -26.84 29.84
CA VAL A 478 -2.00 -26.09 30.85
C VAL A 478 -2.90 -25.44 31.89
N GLU A 479 -4.11 -24.96 31.53
CA GLU A 479 -5.05 -24.41 32.51
C GLU A 479 -5.69 -25.50 33.40
N LEU A 480 -5.93 -26.71 32.87
CA LEU A 480 -6.30 -27.89 33.67
C LEU A 480 -5.17 -28.29 34.64
N TYR A 481 -3.91 -28.26 34.19
CA TYR A 481 -2.76 -28.46 35.08
C TYR A 481 -2.68 -27.37 36.15
N LYS A 482 -2.87 -26.08 35.82
CA LYS A 482 -2.93 -24.98 36.81
C LYS A 482 -4.03 -25.20 37.85
N ALA A 483 -5.18 -25.77 37.47
CA ALA A 483 -6.31 -26.04 38.36
C ALA A 483 -6.14 -27.26 39.28
N THR A 484 -5.43 -28.30 38.82
CA THR A 484 -5.41 -29.64 39.47
C THR A 484 -4.04 -30.09 39.95
N ARG A 485 -2.96 -29.50 39.39
CA ARG A 485 -1.57 -29.98 39.47
C ARG A 485 -1.34 -31.43 39.00
N ASN A 486 -2.29 -32.02 38.26
CA ASN A 486 -2.15 -33.36 37.72
C ASN A 486 -1.32 -33.35 36.42
N MET A 487 -0.16 -34.01 36.42
CA MET A 487 0.80 -34.03 35.30
C MET A 487 0.22 -34.64 34.01
N ALA A 488 -0.79 -35.50 34.09
CA ALA A 488 -1.36 -36.17 32.91
C ALA A 488 -1.85 -35.19 31.83
N TYR A 489 -2.32 -33.99 32.21
CA TYR A 489 -2.69 -32.95 31.24
C TYR A 489 -1.47 -32.37 30.50
N LEU A 490 -0.33 -32.22 31.18
CA LEU A 490 0.93 -31.82 30.54
C LEU A 490 1.50 -32.96 29.67
N ASP A 491 1.33 -34.23 30.06
CA ASP A 491 1.74 -35.37 29.23
C ASP A 491 0.96 -35.40 27.89
N LEU A 492 -0.36 -35.17 27.92
CA LEU A 492 -1.15 -35.03 26.70
C LEU A 492 -0.76 -33.75 25.92
N GLY A 493 -0.50 -32.64 26.62
CA GLY A 493 0.00 -31.41 26.02
C GLY A 493 1.32 -31.63 25.29
N ARG A 494 2.23 -32.43 25.86
CA ARG A 494 3.51 -32.84 25.30
C ARG A 494 3.36 -33.71 24.05
N VAL A 495 2.35 -34.58 23.99
CA VAL A 495 2.01 -35.33 22.76
C VAL A 495 1.58 -34.37 21.65
N ILE A 496 0.61 -33.49 21.92
CA ILE A 496 0.10 -32.53 20.92
C ILE A 496 1.20 -31.55 20.48
N ALA A 497 2.02 -31.05 21.41
CA ALA A 497 3.15 -30.17 21.11
C ALA A 497 4.23 -30.84 20.24
N ASN A 498 4.50 -32.13 20.44
CA ASN A 498 5.42 -32.89 19.59
C ASN A 498 4.85 -33.15 18.19
N ASN A 499 3.54 -33.40 18.06
CA ASN A 499 2.88 -33.54 16.77
C ASN A 499 2.92 -32.21 16.00
N ALA A 500 2.44 -31.13 16.62
CA ALA A 500 2.43 -29.77 16.07
C ALA A 500 3.83 -29.33 15.62
N PHE A 501 4.83 -29.44 16.49
CA PHE A 501 6.20 -29.04 16.16
C PHE A 501 6.76 -29.81 14.95
N ARG A 502 6.53 -31.13 14.88
CA ARG A 502 7.01 -31.97 13.76
C ARG A 502 6.29 -31.67 12.44
N ALA A 503 5.00 -31.34 12.48
CA ALA A 503 4.24 -30.96 11.29
C ALA A 503 4.60 -29.55 10.79
N HIS A 504 4.70 -28.59 11.73
CA HIS A 504 4.65 -27.17 11.41
C HIS A 504 6.00 -26.45 11.40
N PHE A 505 6.98 -26.91 12.18
CA PHE A 505 8.28 -26.25 12.28
C PHE A 505 9.13 -26.47 11.01
N ARG A 506 9.88 -25.44 10.64
CA ARG A 506 10.78 -25.39 9.48
C ARG A 506 12.21 -25.18 10.00
N PRO A 507 12.96 -26.25 10.28
CA PRO A 507 14.22 -26.16 11.05
C PRO A 507 15.34 -25.41 10.32
N GLU A 508 15.37 -25.44 8.98
CA GLU A 508 16.34 -24.66 8.18
C GLU A 508 16.09 -23.14 8.26
N GLN A 509 14.82 -22.74 8.34
CA GLN A 509 14.36 -21.35 8.32
C GLN A 509 14.14 -20.76 9.73
N GLY A 510 13.91 -21.63 10.73
CA GLY A 510 13.46 -21.22 12.06
C GLY A 510 12.03 -20.64 12.03
N LEU A 511 11.10 -21.21 11.27
CA LEU A 511 9.73 -20.68 11.12
C LEU A 511 8.65 -21.73 11.43
N PHE A 512 7.46 -21.27 11.83
CA PHE A 512 6.26 -22.09 12.02
C PHE A 512 5.27 -21.88 10.87
N THR A 513 4.67 -22.97 10.39
CA THR A 513 3.77 -22.99 9.23
C THR A 513 2.78 -24.16 9.34
N PRO A 514 1.44 -23.96 9.29
CA PRO A 514 0.46 -25.03 9.54
C PRO A 514 0.47 -26.23 8.56
N SER A 515 1.36 -26.25 7.55
CA SER A 515 1.72 -27.43 6.76
C SER A 515 2.97 -27.15 5.92
N PRO A 516 3.65 -28.19 5.38
CA PRO A 516 4.75 -28.01 4.42
C PRO A 516 4.38 -27.30 3.11
N LEU A 517 3.09 -27.10 2.84
CA LEU A 517 2.57 -26.41 1.64
C LEU A 517 2.35 -24.90 1.84
N HIS A 518 2.58 -24.37 3.05
CA HIS A 518 2.49 -22.93 3.28
C HIS A 518 3.72 -22.21 2.74
N ARG A 519 3.49 -21.28 1.81
CA ARG A 519 4.50 -20.34 1.32
C ARG A 519 4.88 -19.27 2.36
N HIS A 520 4.00 -18.98 3.30
CA HIS A 520 4.15 -17.90 4.28
C HIS A 520 3.97 -18.39 5.72
N ALA A 521 4.87 -17.98 6.61
CA ALA A 521 4.74 -18.09 8.06
C ALA A 521 4.03 -16.84 8.60
N ASN A 522 2.99 -17.03 9.42
CA ASN A 522 2.30 -15.93 10.12
C ASN A 522 3.04 -15.63 11.43
N LEU A 523 3.66 -14.45 11.56
CA LEU A 523 4.38 -14.08 12.78
C LEU A 523 3.41 -13.69 13.92
N CYS A 524 2.14 -13.44 13.60
CA CYS A 524 1.06 -13.20 14.56
C CYS A 524 0.46 -14.49 15.16
N SER A 525 0.96 -15.67 14.78
CA SER A 525 0.45 -16.96 15.27
C SER A 525 0.67 -17.15 16.78
N ALA A 526 -0.29 -17.77 17.45
CA ALA A 526 -0.16 -18.21 18.84
C ALA A 526 0.62 -19.54 18.99
N GLU A 527 1.05 -20.21 17.92
CA GLU A 527 1.79 -21.48 18.01
C GLU A 527 3.09 -21.41 18.82
N PRO A 528 4.01 -20.45 18.56
CA PRO A 528 5.24 -20.33 19.34
C PRO A 528 4.94 -20.04 20.81
N LEU A 529 3.88 -19.28 21.09
CA LEU A 529 3.42 -18.98 22.45
C LEU A 529 2.82 -20.22 23.14
N ALA A 530 2.05 -21.05 22.44
CA ALA A 530 1.43 -22.26 22.96
C ALA A 530 2.51 -23.28 23.38
N LEU A 531 3.47 -23.52 22.49
CA LEU A 531 4.63 -24.38 22.76
C LEU A 531 5.45 -23.83 23.94
N LEU A 532 5.80 -22.53 23.94
CA LEU A 532 6.53 -21.90 25.04
C LEU A 532 5.79 -21.95 26.39
N THR A 533 4.45 -21.85 26.37
CA THR A 533 3.61 -21.97 27.58
C THR A 533 3.68 -23.39 28.17
N LEU A 534 3.76 -24.43 27.33
CA LEU A 534 4.02 -25.79 27.80
C LEU A 534 5.46 -25.94 28.33
N GLU A 535 6.46 -25.40 27.62
CA GLU A 535 7.86 -25.43 28.08
C GLU A 535 8.00 -24.79 29.48
N ALA A 536 7.27 -23.70 29.74
CA ALA A 536 7.21 -23.05 31.05
C ALA A 536 6.51 -23.93 32.11
N ALA A 537 5.39 -24.58 31.76
CA ALA A 537 4.66 -25.48 32.66
C ALA A 537 5.50 -26.68 33.09
N MET A 538 6.21 -27.31 32.15
CA MET A 538 7.07 -28.46 32.41
C MET A 538 8.34 -28.12 33.22
N ARG A 539 8.65 -26.83 33.39
CA ARG A 539 9.79 -26.31 34.18
C ARG A 539 9.35 -25.57 35.45
N ASP A 540 8.05 -25.56 35.78
CA ASP A 540 7.41 -24.79 36.86
C ASP A 540 7.78 -23.28 36.85
N ARG A 541 7.93 -22.71 35.65
CA ARG A 541 8.24 -21.28 35.38
C ARG A 541 7.10 -20.58 34.63
N LEU A 542 5.85 -20.98 34.86
CA LEU A 542 4.68 -20.50 34.12
C LEU A 542 4.46 -18.98 34.21
N ASP A 543 4.74 -18.39 35.38
CA ASP A 543 4.52 -16.96 35.63
C ASP A 543 5.46 -16.05 34.81
N GLU A 544 6.46 -16.63 34.15
CA GLU A 544 7.37 -15.94 33.24
C GLU A 544 6.85 -15.81 31.79
N VAL A 545 5.81 -16.56 31.41
CA VAL A 545 5.23 -16.50 30.05
C VAL A 545 3.87 -15.79 30.06
N PRO A 546 3.74 -14.64 29.38
CA PRO A 546 2.47 -13.92 29.29
C PRO A 546 1.33 -14.78 28.73
N SER A 547 0.22 -14.86 29.45
CA SER A 547 -0.91 -15.72 29.10
C SER A 547 -1.57 -15.33 27.78
N TYR A 548 -1.92 -16.33 26.97
CA TYR A 548 -2.75 -16.14 25.77
C TYR A 548 -4.15 -15.65 26.15
N ALA A 549 -4.61 -14.61 25.44
CA ALA A 549 -5.85 -13.87 25.72
C ALA A 549 -6.99 -14.14 24.72
N GLY A 550 -6.81 -15.08 23.78
CA GLY A 550 -7.76 -15.26 22.68
C GLY A 550 -7.58 -14.26 21.52
N SER A 551 -6.38 -13.67 21.41
CA SER A 551 -6.01 -12.70 20.36
C SER A 551 -6.14 -13.29 18.96
N ASN A 552 -6.75 -12.49 18.09
CA ASN A 552 -6.81 -12.65 16.64
C ASN A 552 -5.40 -12.60 15.99
N GLU A 553 -5.18 -13.42 14.97
CA GLU A 553 -3.87 -13.60 14.32
C GLU A 553 -3.77 -12.90 12.94
N GLY A 554 -4.80 -12.13 12.57
CA GLY A 554 -4.94 -11.52 11.24
C GLY A 554 -5.56 -12.45 10.19
N GLU A 555 -5.60 -12.00 8.94
CA GLU A 555 -6.10 -12.85 7.83
C GLU A 555 -5.02 -13.85 7.37
N GLN A 556 -5.39 -15.13 7.28
CA GLN A 556 -4.51 -16.18 6.78
C GLN A 556 -4.11 -15.93 5.32
N MET A 557 -2.81 -16.04 5.04
CA MET A 557 -2.29 -15.98 3.67
C MET A 557 -2.66 -17.27 2.91
N PRO A 558 -3.08 -17.19 1.63
CA PRO A 558 -3.53 -18.35 0.88
C PRO A 558 -2.41 -19.37 0.61
N TYR A 559 -2.85 -20.62 0.46
CA TYR A 559 -2.03 -21.82 0.31
C TYR A 559 -1.71 -22.05 -1.18
N LEU A 560 -0.44 -21.99 -1.58
CA LEU A 560 0.05 -22.54 -2.85
C LEU A 560 1.53 -22.95 -2.69
N ARG A 561 1.84 -24.22 -2.98
CA ARG A 561 3.21 -24.74 -3.16
C ARG A 561 3.22 -25.88 -4.17
N ALA A 562 4.23 -25.88 -5.03
CA ALA A 562 4.63 -26.98 -5.91
C ALA A 562 4.77 -28.34 -5.19
N GLU A 563 4.46 -29.45 -5.86
CA GLU A 563 4.86 -30.79 -5.39
C GLU A 563 6.36 -31.05 -5.60
N ILE A 564 6.97 -30.46 -6.63
CA ILE A 564 8.36 -30.73 -7.03
C ILE A 564 9.16 -29.43 -7.18
N PHE A 565 10.21 -29.26 -6.39
CA PHE A 565 11.09 -28.09 -6.49
C PHE A 565 12.13 -28.26 -7.61
N ARG A 566 11.98 -27.51 -8.70
CA ARG A 566 12.92 -27.50 -9.83
C ARG A 566 14.06 -26.50 -9.59
N SER A 567 15.32 -26.96 -9.67
CA SER A 567 16.52 -26.15 -9.45
C SER A 567 16.90 -25.26 -10.65
N TYR A 568 15.95 -24.44 -11.09
CA TYR A 568 16.13 -23.42 -12.13
C TYR A 568 16.11 -22.02 -11.49
N LYS A 569 16.83 -21.05 -12.07
CA LYS A 569 16.79 -19.65 -11.65
C LYS A 569 16.12 -18.82 -12.75
N PRO A 570 14.79 -18.64 -12.71
CA PRO A 570 14.07 -17.90 -13.74
C PRO A 570 14.32 -16.40 -13.69
N SER A 571 14.39 -15.76 -14.86
CA SER A 571 14.23 -14.32 -15.01
C SER A 571 13.58 -13.97 -16.35
N ALA A 572 13.07 -12.74 -16.46
CA ALA A 572 12.34 -12.25 -17.63
C ALA A 572 12.88 -10.90 -18.10
N SER A 573 12.59 -10.55 -19.36
CA SER A 573 12.76 -9.21 -19.92
C SER A 573 11.86 -8.17 -19.25
N HIS A 574 10.63 -8.57 -18.95
CA HIS A 574 9.62 -7.77 -18.28
C HIS A 574 8.75 -8.69 -17.42
N LEU A 575 8.30 -8.18 -16.27
CA LEU A 575 7.45 -8.89 -15.32
C LEU A 575 6.63 -7.83 -14.56
N TYR A 576 5.30 -7.90 -14.63
CA TYR A 576 4.42 -6.96 -13.96
C TYR A 576 3.61 -7.65 -12.84
N TYR A 577 3.37 -6.94 -11.74
CA TYR A 577 2.64 -7.43 -10.57
C TYR A 577 1.19 -7.81 -10.92
N PRO A 578 0.68 -9.02 -10.59
CA PRO A 578 1.22 -9.97 -9.60
C PRO A 578 2.01 -11.15 -10.19
N HIS A 579 2.39 -11.12 -11.47
CA HIS A 579 3.10 -12.23 -12.11
C HIS A 579 4.48 -12.47 -11.48
N ILE A 580 4.84 -13.74 -11.30
CA ILE A 580 6.11 -14.15 -10.70
C ILE A 580 6.89 -15.02 -11.68
N ALA A 581 8.17 -14.72 -11.90
CA ALA A 581 9.00 -15.51 -12.82
C ALA A 581 9.18 -16.97 -12.35
N THR A 582 8.97 -17.27 -11.07
CA THR A 582 8.96 -18.63 -10.53
C THR A 582 7.77 -19.48 -10.98
N ALA A 583 6.66 -18.88 -11.44
CA ALA A 583 5.52 -19.63 -11.96
C ALA A 583 5.92 -20.49 -13.17
N LEU A 584 6.87 -20.01 -13.98
CA LEU A 584 7.44 -20.75 -15.12
C LEU A 584 7.93 -22.17 -14.76
N CYS A 585 8.25 -22.44 -13.49
CA CYS A 585 8.76 -23.73 -13.04
C CYS A 585 8.28 -24.12 -11.64
N ASP A 586 7.05 -23.75 -11.27
CA ASP A 586 6.43 -24.20 -10.01
C ASP A 586 5.61 -25.49 -10.17
N ASP A 587 5.57 -26.08 -11.36
CA ASP A 587 4.94 -27.38 -11.65
C ASP A 587 3.42 -27.42 -11.37
N LEU A 588 2.78 -26.28 -11.09
CA LEU A 588 1.33 -26.18 -10.90
C LEU A 588 0.65 -26.26 -12.27
N LEU A 589 0.01 -27.41 -12.53
CA LEU A 589 -0.68 -27.63 -13.80
C LEU A 589 -2.09 -27.03 -13.80
N PRO A 590 -2.41 -26.12 -14.73
CA PRO A 590 -3.74 -25.53 -14.84
C PRO A 590 -4.75 -26.52 -15.44
N SER A 591 -6.03 -26.34 -15.11
CA SER A 591 -7.12 -27.10 -15.74
C SER A 591 -7.38 -26.69 -17.20
N SER A 592 -7.01 -25.46 -17.57
CA SER A 592 -7.04 -24.90 -18.92
C SER A 592 -6.16 -23.65 -19.01
N SER A 593 -5.84 -23.19 -20.21
CA SER A 593 -5.10 -21.95 -20.45
C SER A 593 -5.75 -20.69 -19.84
N GLY A 594 -7.07 -20.70 -19.62
CA GLY A 594 -7.82 -19.63 -18.95
C GLY A 594 -7.98 -19.80 -17.43
N ASP A 595 -7.39 -20.83 -16.83
CA ASP A 595 -7.40 -21.04 -15.38
C ASP A 595 -6.64 -19.91 -14.67
N THR A 596 -7.32 -19.24 -13.74
CA THR A 596 -6.76 -18.12 -12.94
C THR A 596 -6.53 -18.49 -11.48
N SER A 597 -6.71 -19.76 -11.11
CA SER A 597 -6.36 -20.29 -9.79
C SER A 597 -4.88 -20.70 -9.69
N VAL A 598 -4.25 -21.01 -10.84
CA VAL A 598 -2.83 -21.29 -10.97
C VAL A 598 -2.03 -19.99 -11.20
N PRO A 599 -0.85 -19.80 -10.55
CA PRO A 599 0.03 -18.68 -10.83
C PRO A 599 0.52 -18.69 -12.27
N VAL A 600 0.58 -17.52 -12.91
CA VAL A 600 1.07 -17.40 -14.30
C VAL A 600 2.19 -16.36 -14.37
N MET A 601 3.17 -16.59 -15.23
CA MET A 601 4.09 -15.55 -15.69
C MET A 601 3.48 -14.89 -16.92
N SER A 602 3.45 -13.55 -17.00
CA SER A 602 2.98 -12.85 -18.20
C SER A 602 3.81 -11.59 -18.46
N TRP A 603 4.17 -11.38 -19.73
CA TRP A 603 4.70 -10.10 -20.20
C TRP A 603 3.50 -9.17 -20.45
N GLN A 604 3.16 -8.35 -19.44
CA GLN A 604 2.11 -7.35 -19.60
C GLN A 604 2.45 -6.39 -20.75
N ASN A 605 1.44 -6.06 -21.57
CA ASN A 605 1.55 -4.98 -22.55
C ASN A 605 1.93 -3.64 -21.88
N VAL A 606 3.11 -3.10 -22.23
CA VAL A 606 3.92 -2.21 -21.36
C VAL A 606 3.32 -0.81 -21.22
N ARG A 607 2.55 -0.57 -20.15
CA ARG A 607 2.00 0.76 -19.80
C ARG A 607 2.99 1.69 -19.08
N LYS A 608 4.21 1.22 -18.77
CA LYS A 608 5.28 2.01 -18.14
C LYS A 608 6.59 1.84 -18.92
N PRO A 609 6.99 2.81 -19.76
CA PRO A 609 8.25 2.76 -20.48
C PRO A 609 9.43 2.81 -19.48
N THR A 610 10.38 1.90 -19.65
CA THR A 610 11.53 1.70 -18.77
C THR A 610 12.70 2.63 -19.11
N GLN A 611 12.72 3.18 -20.31
CA GLN A 611 13.69 4.13 -20.81
C GLN A 611 13.02 5.45 -21.22
N GLU A 612 13.84 6.48 -21.42
CA GLU A 612 13.44 7.77 -21.97
C GLU A 612 13.94 7.94 -23.42
N ALA A 613 13.15 8.61 -24.26
CA ALA A 613 13.50 8.97 -25.62
C ALA A 613 13.74 10.49 -25.72
N VAL A 614 15.00 10.87 -25.96
CA VAL A 614 15.42 12.24 -26.25
C VAL A 614 15.49 12.42 -27.76
N VAL A 615 14.54 13.16 -28.33
CA VAL A 615 14.42 13.36 -29.78
C VAL A 615 15.09 14.67 -30.19
N LEU A 616 16.04 14.58 -31.12
CA LEU A 616 16.84 15.70 -31.60
C LEU A 616 16.42 16.12 -33.02
N PHE A 617 16.07 17.40 -33.19
CA PHE A 617 15.70 18.04 -34.45
C PHE A 617 16.74 19.13 -34.84
N PRO A 618 17.85 18.73 -35.48
CA PRO A 618 18.93 19.66 -35.89
C PRO A 618 18.57 20.47 -37.15
N ASP A 619 19.35 21.51 -37.45
CA ASP A 619 19.23 22.32 -38.67
C ASP A 619 19.69 21.56 -39.93
N VAL A 620 18.87 20.59 -40.35
CA VAL A 620 19.04 19.76 -41.57
C VAL A 620 18.00 20.07 -42.64
N LEU A 621 17.20 21.11 -42.41
CA LEU A 621 16.05 21.48 -43.24
C LEU A 621 16.43 22.35 -44.42
N ASN A 622 15.66 22.24 -45.51
CA ASN A 622 15.77 23.13 -46.68
C ASN A 622 14.77 24.30 -46.65
N GLY A 623 14.03 24.46 -45.54
CA GLY A 623 12.89 25.39 -45.41
C GLY A 623 11.92 24.93 -44.30
N PRO A 624 10.76 25.58 -44.13
CA PRO A 624 9.75 25.12 -43.18
C PRO A 624 9.16 23.76 -43.59
N VAL A 625 9.01 22.82 -42.65
CA VAL A 625 8.49 21.46 -42.91
C VAL A 625 7.46 21.00 -41.88
N THR A 626 6.68 19.98 -42.25
CA THR A 626 5.77 19.26 -41.32
C THR A 626 6.32 17.87 -41.02
N ILE A 627 6.27 17.48 -39.75
CA ILE A 627 6.44 16.09 -39.32
C ILE A 627 5.06 15.59 -38.89
N SER A 628 4.57 14.57 -39.61
CA SER A 628 3.23 14.00 -39.49
C SER A 628 3.23 12.70 -38.70
N GLY A 629 2.06 12.29 -38.19
CA GLY A 629 1.88 10.97 -37.57
C GLY A 629 2.60 10.79 -36.23
N ILE A 630 3.00 11.88 -35.57
CA ILE A 630 3.77 11.83 -34.31
C ILE A 630 2.95 11.12 -33.23
N ILE A 631 3.48 10.01 -32.71
CA ILE A 631 2.75 9.14 -31.79
C ILE A 631 3.69 8.45 -30.80
N ASP A 632 3.18 8.17 -29.59
CA ASP A 632 3.78 7.18 -28.70
C ASP A 632 2.94 5.90 -28.71
N HIS A 633 3.59 4.76 -28.92
CA HIS A 633 2.93 3.46 -28.99
C HIS A 633 2.60 2.99 -27.57
N PRO A 634 1.39 2.45 -27.29
CA PRO A 634 1.00 1.97 -25.94
C PRO A 634 1.82 0.81 -25.36
N GLU A 635 2.90 0.43 -26.04
CA GLU A 635 3.70 -0.78 -25.88
C GLU A 635 5.21 -0.47 -26.00
N SER A 636 5.58 0.83 -26.05
CA SER A 636 6.97 1.29 -26.21
C SER A 636 7.76 1.13 -24.91
N ARG A 637 9.02 0.65 -25.02
CA ARG A 637 9.96 0.64 -23.88
C ARG A 637 10.53 2.03 -23.58
N ASN A 638 10.47 2.94 -24.55
CA ASN A 638 11.04 4.27 -24.51
C ASN A 638 9.95 5.26 -24.88
N ALA A 639 9.53 6.13 -23.94
CA ALA A 639 8.60 7.21 -24.26
C ALA A 639 9.31 8.54 -24.42
N ILE A 640 8.71 9.44 -25.19
CA ILE A 640 9.29 10.76 -25.50
C ILE A 640 9.16 11.67 -24.28
N SER A 641 10.25 11.81 -23.52
CA SER A 641 10.37 12.76 -22.40
C SER A 641 10.99 14.09 -22.82
N ALA A 642 11.73 14.13 -23.93
CA ALA A 642 12.37 15.36 -24.40
C ALA A 642 12.38 15.52 -25.92
N MET A 643 12.06 16.72 -26.39
CA MET A 643 12.22 17.19 -27.76
C MET A 643 13.19 18.38 -27.77
N GLN A 644 14.36 18.23 -28.39
CA GLN A 644 15.34 19.31 -28.54
C GLN A 644 15.38 19.80 -29.99
N ILE A 645 15.07 21.08 -30.19
CA ILE A 645 14.88 21.71 -31.49
C ILE A 645 15.97 22.78 -31.66
N ASP A 646 16.83 22.56 -32.65
CA ASP A 646 18.08 23.30 -32.86
C ASP A 646 18.23 23.63 -34.35
N SER A 647 17.33 24.48 -34.85
CA SER A 647 17.14 24.81 -36.26
C SER A 647 16.68 26.27 -36.41
N GLN A 648 17.17 26.97 -37.44
CA GLN A 648 16.64 28.29 -37.82
C GLN A 648 15.37 28.16 -38.69
N HIS A 649 15.18 27.01 -39.33
CA HIS A 649 14.03 26.69 -40.17
C HIS A 649 12.88 26.06 -39.37
N GLY A 650 11.65 26.44 -39.69
CA GLY A 650 10.47 26.06 -38.90
C GLY A 650 10.08 24.59 -39.01
N TYR A 651 9.84 23.97 -37.85
CA TYR A 651 9.21 22.65 -37.74
C TYR A 651 7.74 22.82 -37.35
N THR A 652 6.85 22.13 -38.04
CA THR A 652 5.44 21.94 -37.65
C THR A 652 5.25 20.48 -37.24
N PHE A 653 5.02 20.23 -35.97
CA PHE A 653 4.78 18.90 -35.41
C PHE A 653 3.27 18.59 -35.46
N SER A 654 2.88 17.41 -35.95
CA SER A 654 1.46 17.01 -36.06
C SER A 654 1.27 15.58 -35.57
N GLY A 655 0.45 15.39 -34.54
CA GLY A 655 0.17 14.09 -33.94
C GLY A 655 -0.09 14.13 -32.43
N ASN A 656 -0.34 12.97 -31.83
CA ASN A 656 -0.83 12.82 -30.47
C ASN A 656 0.14 12.01 -29.61
N LEU A 657 0.90 12.68 -28.73
CA LEU A 657 1.85 12.04 -27.82
C LEU A 657 1.19 11.66 -26.50
N LYS A 658 1.54 10.47 -25.99
CA LYS A 658 1.04 9.92 -24.72
C LYS A 658 2.17 9.91 -23.68
N GLY A 659 2.15 10.87 -22.77
CA GLY A 659 3.16 11.04 -21.73
C GLY A 659 3.03 10.03 -20.59
N SER A 660 4.20 9.59 -20.09
CA SER A 660 4.38 8.71 -18.92
C SER A 660 5.22 9.38 -17.81
N GLY A 661 5.27 10.71 -17.85
CA GLY A 661 6.20 11.59 -17.15
C GLY A 661 6.05 13.02 -17.68
N ASP A 662 7.01 13.90 -17.36
CA ASP A 662 7.14 15.23 -17.97
C ASP A 662 7.49 15.14 -19.47
N LEU A 663 7.13 16.19 -20.22
CA LEU A 663 7.61 16.41 -21.59
C LEU A 663 8.35 17.74 -21.67
N ALA A 664 9.68 17.67 -21.80
CA ALA A 664 10.55 18.82 -21.99
C ALA A 664 10.65 19.18 -23.49
N ILE A 665 10.30 20.42 -23.83
CA ILE A 665 10.41 20.97 -25.20
C ILE A 665 11.44 22.10 -25.15
N LEU A 666 12.65 21.85 -25.68
CA LEU A 666 13.75 22.81 -25.68
C LEU A 666 13.94 23.39 -27.07
N VAL A 667 13.74 24.71 -27.24
CA VAL A 667 13.84 25.40 -28.52
C VAL A 667 14.99 26.41 -28.49
N LYS A 668 16.09 26.11 -29.20
CA LYS A 668 17.31 26.95 -29.19
C LYS A 668 17.30 28.11 -30.19
N GLY A 669 16.39 28.10 -31.16
CA GLY A 669 16.33 29.08 -32.25
C GLY A 669 15.01 28.99 -33.02
N GLY A 670 14.92 29.73 -34.13
CA GLY A 670 13.84 29.57 -35.11
C GLY A 670 12.42 29.90 -34.61
N ARG A 671 11.43 29.41 -35.37
CA ARG A 671 10.00 29.52 -35.09
C ARG A 671 9.32 28.20 -35.41
N HIS A 672 8.79 27.54 -34.39
CA HIS A 672 8.28 26.17 -34.47
C HIS A 672 6.86 26.09 -33.91
N ALA A 673 6.08 25.12 -34.37
CA ALA A 673 4.68 24.96 -33.97
C ALA A 673 4.30 23.50 -33.76
N TRP A 674 3.35 23.26 -32.84
CA TRP A 674 2.63 21.99 -32.74
C TRP A 674 1.20 22.24 -33.25
N ALA A 675 0.80 21.51 -34.30
CA ALA A 675 -0.34 21.81 -35.15
C ALA A 675 -1.70 21.66 -34.45
N PRO A 676 -2.74 22.42 -34.89
CA PRO A 676 -4.11 22.26 -34.38
C PRO A 676 -4.61 20.82 -34.48
N GLY A 677 -5.40 20.40 -33.48
CA GLY A 677 -5.92 19.02 -33.39
C GLY A 677 -4.94 17.98 -32.83
N SER A 678 -3.68 18.35 -32.66
CA SER A 678 -2.69 17.55 -31.92
C SER A 678 -2.95 17.55 -30.41
N THR A 679 -2.49 16.52 -29.71
CA THR A 679 -2.51 16.48 -28.24
C THR A 679 -1.16 16.06 -27.63
N TRP A 680 -0.85 16.60 -26.47
CA TRP A 680 0.01 15.90 -25.50
C TRP A 680 -0.89 15.44 -24.36
N THR A 681 -0.82 14.16 -24.03
CA THR A 681 -1.80 13.52 -23.15
C THR A 681 -1.08 12.71 -22.09
N THR A 682 -1.07 13.17 -20.84
CA THR A 682 -0.40 12.45 -19.76
C THR A 682 -1.32 11.43 -19.08
N THR A 683 -0.68 10.48 -18.41
CA THR A 683 -1.30 9.46 -17.57
C THR A 683 -0.78 9.62 -16.14
N GLY A 684 -1.64 10.02 -15.21
CA GLY A 684 -1.25 10.29 -13.83
C GLY A 684 -1.09 9.02 -13.00
N TRP A 685 0.15 8.60 -12.71
CA TRP A 685 0.44 7.31 -12.07
C TRP A 685 0.74 7.36 -10.58
N SER A 686 1.22 8.48 -10.05
CA SER A 686 1.54 8.66 -8.62
C SER A 686 0.73 9.81 -7.99
N PRO A 687 0.28 9.71 -6.72
CA PRO A 687 -0.29 10.83 -5.98
C PRO A 687 0.69 11.99 -5.76
N SER A 688 1.99 11.72 -5.73
CA SER A 688 3.03 12.70 -5.35
C SER A 688 3.81 13.30 -6.53
N GLU A 689 3.36 13.08 -7.77
CA GLU A 689 4.05 13.53 -8.99
C GLU A 689 3.15 14.47 -9.80
N THR A 690 3.66 15.67 -10.08
CA THR A 690 3.14 16.57 -11.12
C THR A 690 3.72 16.16 -12.47
N TYR A 691 2.92 16.14 -13.53
CA TYR A 691 3.41 15.80 -14.88
C TYR A 691 3.28 17.00 -15.82
N ASN A 692 4.39 17.65 -16.16
CA ASN A 692 4.41 18.96 -16.79
C ASN A 692 4.85 18.92 -18.26
N MET A 693 4.22 19.76 -19.09
CA MET A 693 4.83 20.19 -20.35
C MET A 693 5.79 21.33 -20.05
N VAL A 694 7.08 21.05 -20.00
CA VAL A 694 8.14 22.00 -19.67
C VAL A 694 8.70 22.59 -20.96
N VAL A 695 8.22 23.78 -21.34
CA VAL A 695 8.63 24.46 -22.57
C VAL A 695 9.72 25.48 -22.25
N ASP A 696 10.95 25.20 -22.64
CA ASP A 696 12.08 26.15 -22.57
C ASP A 696 12.37 26.72 -23.96
N VAL A 697 12.30 28.05 -24.08
CA VAL A 697 12.49 28.76 -25.36
C VAL A 697 13.63 29.76 -25.20
N ALA A 698 14.67 29.64 -26.03
CA ALA A 698 15.80 30.54 -26.06
C ALA A 698 15.45 31.94 -26.58
N GLU A 699 16.34 32.90 -26.36
CA GLU A 699 16.11 34.30 -26.74
C GLU A 699 15.92 34.46 -28.26
N GLY A 700 14.93 35.26 -28.67
CA GLY A 700 14.58 35.45 -30.08
C GLY A 700 13.75 34.33 -30.73
N ALA A 701 13.66 33.14 -30.11
CA ALA A 701 12.88 32.01 -30.63
C ALA A 701 11.39 32.07 -30.23
N LYS A 702 10.54 31.37 -31.00
CA LYS A 702 9.10 31.17 -30.67
C LYS A 702 8.67 29.70 -30.83
N PHE A 703 7.92 29.21 -29.84
CA PHE A 703 7.19 27.93 -29.92
C PHE A 703 5.67 28.16 -29.79
N SER A 704 4.90 27.80 -30.82
CA SER A 704 3.44 27.95 -30.83
C SER A 704 2.76 26.59 -30.66
N PHE A 705 2.11 26.37 -29.51
CA PHE A 705 1.35 25.16 -29.22
C PHE A 705 -0.14 25.40 -29.51
N HIS A 706 -0.60 24.85 -30.65
CA HIS A 706 -2.00 24.93 -31.09
C HIS A 706 -2.82 23.68 -30.71
N GLY A 707 -2.20 22.69 -30.07
CA GLY A 707 -2.82 21.46 -29.60
C GLY A 707 -3.45 21.59 -28.21
N LEU A 708 -3.88 20.45 -27.63
CA LEU A 708 -4.40 20.37 -26.26
C LEU A 708 -3.46 19.57 -25.35
N VAL A 709 -3.25 20.06 -24.12
CA VAL A 709 -2.66 19.28 -23.03
C VAL A 709 -3.78 18.61 -22.25
N GLN A 710 -3.74 17.29 -22.11
CA GLN A 710 -4.88 16.48 -21.63
C GLN A 710 -4.45 15.41 -20.60
N GLU A 711 -5.43 14.95 -19.81
CA GLU A 711 -5.28 13.83 -18.89
C GLU A 711 -6.18 12.67 -19.36
N ILE A 712 -5.69 11.42 -19.31
CA ILE A 712 -6.46 10.22 -19.71
C ILE A 712 -7.36 9.70 -18.58
N GLN A 713 -8.52 9.17 -18.97
CA GLN A 713 -9.42 8.39 -18.12
C GLN A 713 -8.67 7.21 -17.47
N GLY A 714 -8.29 7.39 -16.21
CA GLY A 714 -7.38 6.48 -15.49
C GLY A 714 -6.47 7.21 -14.50
N ALA A 715 -6.21 8.51 -14.71
CA ALA A 715 -5.61 9.37 -13.70
C ALA A 715 -6.53 9.44 -12.46
N TYR A 716 -6.10 8.81 -11.36
CA TYR A 716 -6.87 8.76 -10.11
C TYR A 716 -6.96 10.14 -9.45
N THR A 717 -7.93 10.35 -8.56
CA THR A 717 -8.27 11.68 -7.99
C THR A 717 -7.31 12.18 -6.91
N TRP A 718 -6.02 11.91 -7.04
CA TRP A 718 -5.01 12.11 -6.00
C TRP A 718 -3.68 12.70 -6.49
N CYS A 719 -3.49 12.88 -7.80
CA CYS A 719 -2.40 13.71 -8.31
C CYS A 719 -2.84 15.18 -8.46
N ASP A 720 -1.92 16.11 -8.24
CA ASP A 720 -2.10 17.56 -8.45
C ASP A 720 -2.47 17.93 -9.90
N GLY A 721 -2.20 17.01 -10.85
CA GLY A 721 -2.61 17.08 -12.24
C GLY A 721 -1.44 17.30 -13.20
N ALA A 722 -1.77 17.50 -14.47
CA ALA A 722 -0.81 17.94 -15.47
C ALA A 722 -0.62 19.46 -15.44
N GLY A 723 0.56 19.95 -15.78
CA GLY A 723 0.88 21.39 -15.80
C GLY A 723 1.50 21.87 -17.12
N ILE A 724 1.62 23.18 -17.28
CA ILE A 724 2.45 23.80 -18.32
C ILE A 724 3.44 24.72 -17.63
N ILE A 725 4.74 24.49 -17.83
CA ILE A 725 5.82 25.28 -17.24
C ILE A 725 6.58 25.97 -18.37
N LYS A 726 6.58 27.30 -18.40
CA LYS A 726 7.29 28.12 -19.38
C LYS A 726 8.60 28.66 -18.81
N ASN A 727 9.71 28.08 -19.28
CA ASN A 727 11.09 28.46 -18.99
C ASN A 727 11.75 29.16 -20.21
N GLY A 728 13.01 29.60 -20.07
CA GLY A 728 13.76 30.33 -21.10
C GLY A 728 13.23 31.75 -21.42
N PRO A 729 14.08 32.67 -21.91
CA PRO A 729 13.71 34.07 -22.15
C PRO A 729 12.83 34.30 -23.40
N GLY A 730 12.69 33.31 -24.28
CA GLY A 730 11.90 33.39 -25.52
C GLY A 730 10.39 33.29 -25.35
N VAL A 731 9.69 33.14 -26.46
CA VAL A 731 8.22 33.21 -26.53
C VAL A 731 7.58 31.82 -26.66
N CYS A 732 6.65 31.47 -25.78
CA CYS A 732 5.70 30.39 -26.00
C CYS A 732 4.31 30.98 -26.25
N GLU A 733 3.55 30.39 -27.17
CA GLU A 733 2.20 30.81 -27.52
C GLU A 733 1.21 29.64 -27.39
N LEU A 734 0.07 29.90 -26.74
CA LEU A 734 -1.07 28.99 -26.61
C LEU A 734 -2.28 29.56 -27.37
N THR A 735 -2.87 28.78 -28.27
CA THR A 735 -4.05 29.22 -29.05
C THR A 735 -5.27 28.29 -28.93
N ALA A 736 -5.21 27.31 -28.04
CA ALA A 736 -6.22 26.27 -27.89
C ALA A 736 -7.54 26.77 -27.26
N ASP A 737 -8.62 26.00 -27.40
CA ASP A 737 -9.89 26.23 -26.69
C ASP A 737 -10.19 25.02 -25.80
N TYR A 738 -9.98 25.18 -24.49
CA TYR A 738 -10.26 24.14 -23.49
C TYR A 738 -11.74 24.08 -23.05
N THR A 739 -12.59 25.04 -23.45
CA THR A 739 -13.97 25.16 -22.94
C THR A 739 -14.89 24.05 -23.47
N THR A 740 -14.64 23.51 -24.67
CA THR A 740 -15.45 22.43 -25.27
C THR A 740 -15.11 21.03 -24.77
N VAL A 741 -14.01 20.88 -24.01
CA VAL A 741 -13.46 19.60 -23.52
C VAL A 741 -13.39 19.51 -21.99
N TYR A 742 -13.91 20.54 -21.31
CA TYR A 742 -13.95 20.70 -19.86
C TYR A 742 -15.37 20.46 -19.34
N ASP A 743 -15.49 19.64 -18.29
CA ASP A 743 -16.73 19.31 -17.60
C ASP A 743 -16.53 19.56 -16.10
N PRO A 744 -17.23 20.52 -15.47
CA PRO A 744 -16.96 20.90 -14.09
C PRO A 744 -17.26 19.80 -13.07
N ASP A 745 -18.16 18.87 -13.38
CA ASP A 745 -18.75 17.89 -12.46
C ASP A 745 -18.23 16.46 -12.69
N GLN A 746 -17.83 16.11 -13.92
CA GLN A 746 -17.15 14.85 -14.18
C GLN A 746 -15.69 14.86 -13.72
N ARG A 747 -15.25 13.73 -13.16
CA ARG A 747 -13.82 13.37 -12.98
C ARG A 747 -13.08 13.11 -14.30
N ASN A 748 -13.66 13.49 -15.44
CA ASN A 748 -13.27 13.13 -16.81
C ASN A 748 -12.94 14.38 -17.63
N ASN A 749 -12.20 15.31 -17.03
CA ASN A 749 -11.77 16.52 -17.71
C ASN A 749 -10.68 16.17 -18.73
N ARG A 750 -10.96 16.39 -20.02
CA ARG A 750 -9.99 16.18 -21.11
C ARG A 750 -9.08 17.41 -21.25
N ALA A 751 -8.61 17.90 -20.11
CA ALA A 751 -7.84 19.12 -19.88
C ALA A 751 -7.06 18.97 -18.57
N TYR A 752 -5.95 19.69 -18.44
CA TYR A 752 -5.02 19.57 -17.32
C TYR A 752 -5.49 20.26 -16.03
N ARG A 753 -4.99 19.84 -14.85
CA ARG A 753 -5.44 20.36 -13.55
C ARG A 753 -4.41 21.16 -12.73
N ALA A 754 -3.11 20.92 -12.89
CA ALA A 754 -2.08 21.68 -12.18
C ALA A 754 -1.89 23.09 -12.79
N ALA A 755 -1.08 23.93 -12.13
CA ALA A 755 -0.88 25.32 -12.52
C ALA A 755 -0.16 25.49 -13.86
N THR A 756 -0.50 26.56 -14.58
CA THR A 756 0.33 27.10 -15.66
C THR A 756 1.34 28.07 -15.07
N MET A 757 2.62 27.69 -14.99
CA MET A 757 3.67 28.52 -14.41
C MET A 757 4.49 29.20 -15.51
N VAL A 758 4.62 30.52 -15.43
CA VAL A 758 5.51 31.31 -16.30
C VAL A 758 6.71 31.75 -15.47
N ASN A 759 7.86 31.13 -15.69
CA ASN A 759 9.10 31.36 -14.93
C ASN A 759 10.05 32.32 -15.66
N SER A 760 10.05 32.33 -16.99
CA SER A 760 10.89 33.23 -17.79
C SER A 760 10.28 33.50 -19.17
N GLY A 761 10.71 34.61 -19.78
CA GLY A 761 10.26 35.03 -21.11
C GLY A 761 8.77 35.37 -21.17
N VAL A 762 8.15 35.12 -22.32
CA VAL A 762 6.75 35.47 -22.59
C VAL A 762 5.90 34.21 -22.78
N LEU A 763 4.74 34.17 -22.13
CA LEU A 763 3.62 33.31 -22.49
C LEU A 763 2.52 34.15 -23.15
N LEU A 764 2.35 33.98 -24.47
CA LEU A 764 1.24 34.56 -25.24
C LEU A 764 0.02 33.63 -25.17
N VAL A 765 -1.11 34.16 -24.72
CA VAL A 765 -2.42 33.48 -24.76
C VAL A 765 -3.24 34.14 -25.87
N ASN A 766 -3.30 33.48 -27.02
CA ASN A 766 -3.86 33.98 -28.29
C ASN A 766 -5.01 33.08 -28.79
N ASN A 767 -5.82 32.52 -27.88
CA ASN A 767 -6.97 31.69 -28.24
C ASN A 767 -8.16 32.52 -28.75
N ALA A 768 -8.73 32.12 -29.88
CA ALA A 768 -9.83 32.85 -30.52
C ALA A 768 -11.21 32.62 -29.87
N LYS A 769 -11.36 31.55 -29.07
CA LYS A 769 -12.60 31.15 -28.38
C LYS A 769 -12.29 30.47 -27.04
N GLY A 770 -13.29 30.40 -26.16
CA GLY A 770 -13.20 29.72 -24.87
C GLY A 770 -12.00 30.16 -24.03
N SER A 771 -11.27 29.20 -23.44
CA SER A 771 -10.10 29.43 -22.58
C SER A 771 -8.82 28.87 -23.20
N GLY A 772 -7.74 29.65 -23.23
CA GLY A 772 -6.42 29.27 -23.77
C GLY A 772 -5.55 28.44 -22.82
N VAL A 773 -5.97 28.35 -21.56
CA VAL A 773 -5.45 27.45 -20.53
C VAL A 773 -6.61 26.61 -19.97
N SER A 774 -6.33 25.56 -19.21
CA SER A 774 -7.39 24.73 -18.63
C SER A 774 -8.27 25.53 -17.62
N PRO A 775 -9.61 25.44 -17.65
CA PRO A 775 -10.47 26.31 -16.84
C PRO A 775 -10.36 26.18 -15.31
N LYS A 776 -9.78 25.10 -14.77
CA LYS A 776 -9.48 24.95 -13.33
C LYS A 776 -7.99 25.18 -12.98
N SER A 777 -7.15 25.51 -13.95
CA SER A 777 -5.71 25.78 -13.72
C SER A 777 -5.48 27.23 -13.28
N THR A 778 -4.81 27.41 -12.15
CA THR A 778 -4.27 28.72 -11.73
C THR A 778 -3.08 29.08 -12.62
N VAL A 779 -3.08 30.29 -13.19
CA VAL A 779 -1.92 30.79 -13.95
C VAL A 779 -1.02 31.61 -13.04
N VAL A 780 0.24 31.24 -12.90
CA VAL A 780 1.20 31.88 -11.99
C VAL A 780 2.31 32.56 -12.80
N VAL A 781 2.41 33.88 -12.70
CA VAL A 781 3.44 34.68 -13.37
C VAL A 781 4.54 35.02 -12.36
N ASN A 782 5.71 34.41 -12.51
CA ASN A 782 6.84 34.55 -11.59
C ASN A 782 7.79 35.69 -11.98
N HIS A 783 8.82 35.90 -11.17
CA HIS A 783 9.73 37.03 -11.28
C HIS A 783 10.43 37.11 -12.65
N GLY A 784 10.30 38.23 -13.35
CA GLY A 784 10.90 38.45 -14.67
C GLY A 784 10.14 37.82 -15.85
N ALA A 785 9.07 37.07 -15.59
CA ALA A 785 8.20 36.48 -16.60
C ALA A 785 7.07 37.43 -17.03
N VAL A 786 6.55 37.21 -18.24
CA VAL A 786 5.47 38.00 -18.85
C VAL A 786 4.32 37.09 -19.29
N LEU A 787 3.10 37.42 -18.87
CA LEU A 787 1.84 36.89 -19.43
C LEU A 787 1.23 37.91 -20.37
N SER A 788 0.87 37.51 -21.58
CA SER A 788 0.50 38.43 -22.67
C SER A 788 -0.50 37.80 -23.66
N GLY A 789 -0.91 38.52 -24.70
CA GLY A 789 -1.77 38.02 -25.78
C GLY A 789 -3.20 38.58 -25.83
N ASN A 790 -3.92 38.22 -26.90
CA ASN A 790 -5.26 38.70 -27.26
C ASN A 790 -6.42 37.77 -26.84
N GLY A 791 -6.11 36.70 -26.10
CA GLY A 791 -7.02 35.62 -25.79
C GLY A 791 -7.80 35.79 -24.48
N ALA A 792 -8.26 34.66 -23.94
CA ALA A 792 -9.02 34.60 -22.70
C ALA A 792 -8.64 33.39 -21.84
N ILE A 793 -8.64 33.59 -20.53
CA ILE A 793 -8.27 32.62 -19.48
C ILE A 793 -9.47 32.39 -18.57
N GLY A 794 -9.77 31.12 -18.28
CA GLY A 794 -10.89 30.70 -17.45
C GLY A 794 -12.22 30.66 -18.20
N THR A 795 -13.28 30.13 -17.58
CA THR A 795 -14.65 30.08 -18.14
C THR A 795 -15.63 30.99 -17.41
N GLY A 796 -15.33 31.40 -16.18
CA GLY A 796 -16.25 32.04 -15.25
C GLY A 796 -16.93 31.00 -14.35
N GLY A 797 -16.69 31.12 -13.04
CA GLY A 797 -17.23 30.24 -12.00
C GLY A 797 -16.31 29.12 -11.52
N SER A 798 -15.07 29.00 -12.01
CA SER A 798 -14.12 27.96 -11.56
C SER A 798 -13.32 28.33 -10.31
N SER A 799 -13.29 29.61 -9.95
CA SER A 799 -12.48 30.16 -8.83
C SER A 799 -10.96 29.98 -8.97
N SER A 800 -10.46 29.84 -10.21
CA SER A 800 -9.03 29.72 -10.54
C SER A 800 -8.50 31.06 -11.10
N PRO A 801 -7.94 31.96 -10.27
CA PRO A 801 -7.48 33.27 -10.72
C PRO A 801 -6.14 33.20 -11.48
N VAL A 802 -5.82 34.29 -12.19
CA VAL A 802 -4.44 34.58 -12.57
C VAL A 802 -3.72 35.20 -11.36
N LEU A 803 -2.50 34.75 -11.06
CA LEU A 803 -1.68 35.22 -9.95
C LEU A 803 -0.38 35.84 -10.48
N VAL A 804 -0.09 37.08 -10.07
CA VAL A 804 1.17 37.77 -10.39
C VAL A 804 2.02 37.92 -9.14
N ASN A 805 3.16 37.21 -9.10
CA ASN A 805 4.15 37.29 -8.03
C ASN A 805 5.07 38.52 -8.18
N PRO A 806 5.85 38.90 -7.15
CA PRO A 806 6.71 40.09 -7.17
C PRO A 806 7.70 40.10 -8.35
N GLY A 807 7.57 41.09 -9.24
CA GLY A 807 8.38 41.23 -10.44
C GLY A 807 7.91 40.41 -11.66
N GLY A 808 6.82 39.65 -11.56
CA GLY A 808 6.09 39.16 -12.73
C GLY A 808 5.28 40.27 -13.39
N ARG A 809 5.01 40.15 -14.69
CA ARG A 809 4.36 41.20 -15.50
C ARG A 809 3.19 40.69 -16.33
N ILE A 810 2.13 41.49 -16.45
CA ILE A 810 1.07 41.29 -17.45
C ILE A 810 1.20 42.36 -18.54
N ASP A 811 1.26 41.92 -19.80
CA ASP A 811 1.31 42.76 -21.01
C ASP A 811 0.11 42.39 -21.90
N PRO A 812 -1.11 42.91 -21.66
CA PRO A 812 -2.29 42.54 -22.44
C PRO A 812 -2.08 42.83 -23.93
N GLY A 813 -2.63 41.99 -24.81
CA GLY A 813 -2.47 42.14 -26.26
C GLY A 813 -1.25 41.41 -26.83
N ASP A 814 -1.25 41.25 -28.15
CA ASP A 814 -0.08 40.85 -28.98
C ASP A 814 0.08 41.95 -30.04
N GLY A 815 0.61 43.09 -29.59
CA GLY A 815 0.20 44.40 -30.10
C GLY A 815 -1.17 44.83 -29.54
N ILE A 816 -1.59 46.07 -29.81
CA ILE A 816 -2.79 46.67 -29.19
C ILE A 816 -4.03 45.76 -29.30
N GLY A 817 -4.58 45.35 -28.16
CA GLY A 817 -5.73 44.45 -28.10
C GLY A 817 -6.34 44.27 -26.71
N THR A 818 -6.69 43.03 -26.36
CA THR A 818 -7.42 42.75 -25.09
C THR A 818 -7.13 41.36 -24.57
N LEU A 819 -6.64 41.27 -23.33
CA LEU A 819 -6.51 40.01 -22.60
C LEU A 819 -7.67 39.88 -21.59
N THR A 820 -8.36 38.75 -21.59
CA THR A 820 -9.56 38.56 -20.74
C THR A 820 -9.38 37.47 -19.69
N PHE A 821 -9.55 37.79 -18.41
CA PHE A 821 -9.57 36.82 -17.30
C PHE A 821 -11.02 36.64 -16.81
N ARG A 822 -11.54 35.41 -16.83
CA ARG A 822 -12.93 35.12 -16.45
C ARG A 822 -13.12 34.70 -14.99
N ASP A 823 -12.05 34.24 -14.33
CA ASP A 823 -12.10 33.63 -12.99
C ASP A 823 -11.30 34.37 -11.90
N GLY A 824 -10.76 35.54 -12.23
CA GLY A 824 -10.17 36.48 -11.27
C GLY A 824 -8.70 36.83 -11.52
N LEU A 825 -8.17 37.69 -10.64
CA LEU A 825 -6.78 38.18 -10.67
C LEU A 825 -6.31 38.49 -9.24
N GLU A 826 -5.18 37.92 -8.82
CA GLU A 826 -4.44 38.35 -7.63
C GLU A 826 -3.15 39.05 -8.04
N LEU A 827 -3.00 40.30 -7.62
CA LEU A 827 -1.73 41.04 -7.70
C LEU A 827 -1.05 40.99 -6.33
N ARG A 828 0.22 40.58 -6.30
CA ARG A 828 1.05 40.67 -5.08
C ARG A 828 1.96 41.90 -5.13
N GLU A 829 2.54 42.24 -3.99
CA GLU A 829 3.36 43.43 -3.86
C GLU A 829 4.54 43.44 -4.84
N GLY A 830 4.66 44.51 -5.63
CA GLY A 830 5.70 44.62 -6.65
C GLY A 830 5.44 43.82 -7.93
N ALA A 831 4.23 43.28 -8.12
CA ALA A 831 3.73 42.89 -9.43
C ALA A 831 3.77 44.08 -10.42
N ARG A 832 3.82 43.79 -11.72
CA ARG A 832 3.95 44.80 -12.77
C ARG A 832 2.93 44.61 -13.89
N MET A 833 2.68 45.67 -14.64
CA MET A 833 1.91 45.63 -15.88
C MET A 833 2.56 46.51 -16.96
N GLN A 834 2.28 46.21 -18.22
CA GLN A 834 2.59 47.08 -19.35
C GLN A 834 1.35 47.22 -20.25
N PHE A 835 1.05 48.44 -20.72
CA PHE A 835 -0.02 48.68 -21.70
C PHE A 835 0.49 49.50 -22.88
N GLU A 836 0.22 49.04 -24.09
CA GLU A 836 0.42 49.78 -25.33
C GLU A 836 -0.77 50.70 -25.60
N ILE A 837 -0.51 51.98 -25.88
CA ILE A 837 -1.55 52.99 -26.08
C ILE A 837 -1.24 53.90 -27.28
N GLY A 838 -2.29 54.43 -27.90
CA GLY A 838 -2.19 55.30 -29.07
C GLY A 838 -3.56 55.88 -29.44
N GLU A 839 -4.05 55.61 -30.65
CA GLU A 839 -5.45 55.86 -31.00
C GLU A 839 -6.41 54.89 -30.28
N GLN A 840 -6.06 53.60 -30.24
CA GLN A 840 -6.65 52.58 -29.36
C GLN A 840 -5.72 52.34 -28.15
N ALA A 841 -6.06 51.39 -27.27
CA ALA A 841 -5.24 51.03 -26.12
C ALA A 841 -5.50 49.58 -25.70
N ASP A 842 -4.49 48.94 -25.11
CA ASP A 842 -4.62 47.65 -24.48
C ASP A 842 -5.62 47.67 -23.32
N LEU A 843 -6.39 46.60 -23.22
CA LEU A 843 -7.36 46.39 -22.16
C LEU A 843 -7.15 45.05 -21.46
N LEU A 844 -6.95 45.08 -20.15
CA LEU A 844 -7.11 43.91 -19.30
C LEU A 844 -8.58 43.85 -18.84
N ARG A 845 -9.32 42.82 -19.24
CA ARG A 845 -10.73 42.66 -18.85
C ARG A 845 -10.91 41.53 -17.85
N ILE A 846 -11.54 41.80 -16.71
CA ILE A 846 -11.82 40.82 -15.66
C ILE A 846 -13.35 40.63 -15.59
N THR A 847 -13.85 39.49 -16.07
CA THR A 847 -15.31 39.27 -16.28
C THR A 847 -15.97 38.40 -15.22
N GLY A 848 -15.26 38.01 -14.17
CA GLY A 848 -15.75 37.12 -13.12
C GLY A 848 -14.69 36.83 -12.07
N GLY A 849 -15.08 36.04 -11.06
CA GLY A 849 -14.24 35.73 -9.91
C GLY A 849 -13.98 36.96 -9.01
N THR A 850 -12.75 37.04 -8.47
CA THR A 850 -12.30 38.15 -7.62
C THR A 850 -11.08 38.85 -8.21
N PHE A 851 -11.10 40.17 -8.29
CA PHE A 851 -9.91 41.00 -8.49
C PHE A 851 -9.38 41.45 -7.12
N ARG A 852 -8.18 40.98 -6.74
CA ARG A 852 -7.49 41.35 -5.50
C ARG A 852 -6.35 42.33 -5.79
N GLY A 853 -6.44 43.53 -5.24
CA GLY A 853 -5.40 44.57 -5.27
C GLY A 853 -4.40 44.43 -4.13
N THR A 854 -3.51 45.43 -3.94
CA THR A 854 -2.33 45.28 -3.07
C THR A 854 -2.37 46.08 -1.77
N LYS A 855 -3.27 47.07 -1.61
CA LYS A 855 -3.26 48.14 -0.58
C LYS A 855 -2.02 49.04 -0.55
N HIS A 856 -0.86 48.53 -0.94
CA HIS A 856 0.45 49.09 -0.59
C HIS A 856 1.09 49.93 -1.71
N ARG A 857 0.30 50.43 -2.67
CA ARG A 857 0.75 51.31 -3.78
C ARG A 857 1.89 50.72 -4.62
N SER A 858 1.89 49.39 -4.72
CA SER A 858 3.08 48.63 -5.08
C SER A 858 3.20 48.33 -6.58
N VAL A 859 2.07 48.34 -7.31
CA VAL A 859 1.99 47.88 -8.71
C VAL A 859 2.56 48.94 -9.64
N VAL A 860 3.60 48.59 -10.40
CA VAL A 860 4.19 49.49 -11.41
C VAL A 860 3.53 49.22 -12.75
N ILE A 861 2.92 50.27 -13.32
CA ILE A 861 2.41 50.26 -14.69
C ILE A 861 3.39 51.01 -15.59
N THR A 862 4.04 50.28 -16.49
CA THR A 862 4.78 50.84 -17.64
C THR A 862 3.78 51.09 -18.78
N ILE A 863 3.97 52.16 -19.54
CA ILE A 863 3.11 52.49 -20.69
C ILE A 863 3.99 52.53 -21.94
N LYS A 864 3.45 52.16 -23.11
CA LYS A 864 4.18 52.11 -24.37
C LYS A 864 3.39 52.84 -25.45
N ASP A 865 3.81 54.07 -25.73
CA ASP A 865 3.23 54.89 -26.80
C ASP A 865 3.51 54.24 -28.16
N ARG A 866 2.45 53.90 -28.89
CA ARG A 866 2.46 53.37 -30.26
C ARG A 866 2.19 54.44 -31.32
N GLY A 867 2.05 55.69 -30.90
CA GLY A 867 1.64 56.84 -31.71
C GLY A 867 0.18 57.20 -31.45
N GLY A 868 -0.09 58.49 -31.21
CA GLY A 868 -1.45 59.02 -31.02
C GLY A 868 -1.86 59.32 -29.58
N VAL A 869 -0.94 59.19 -28.61
CA VAL A 869 -1.15 59.70 -27.24
C VAL A 869 -1.39 61.21 -27.25
N LYS A 870 -2.41 61.66 -26.53
CA LYS A 870 -2.83 63.07 -26.46
C LYS A 870 -3.03 63.49 -25.01
N ALA A 871 -2.47 64.65 -24.64
CA ALA A 871 -2.76 65.28 -23.36
C ALA A 871 -4.26 65.60 -23.22
N GLY A 872 -4.80 65.46 -22.01
CA GLY A 872 -6.23 65.58 -21.72
C GLY A 872 -7.06 64.34 -22.07
N ARG A 873 -6.47 63.28 -22.64
CA ARG A 873 -7.18 62.03 -22.97
C ARG A 873 -7.04 61.00 -21.84
N SER A 874 -8.15 60.34 -21.52
CA SER A 874 -8.21 59.16 -20.65
C SER A 874 -8.29 57.86 -21.45
N TYR A 875 -7.61 56.83 -20.97
CA TYR A 875 -7.57 55.48 -21.54
C TYR A 875 -8.08 54.47 -20.51
N ASN A 876 -8.98 53.57 -20.88
CA ASN A 876 -9.36 52.43 -20.02
C ASN A 876 -8.26 51.37 -20.13
N LEU A 877 -7.64 50.98 -19.01
CA LEU A 877 -6.58 49.97 -18.99
C LEU A 877 -7.06 48.67 -18.32
N ILE A 878 -7.87 48.76 -17.26
CA ILE A 878 -8.49 47.59 -16.63
C ILE A 878 -10.01 47.81 -16.57
N ASP A 879 -10.79 46.85 -17.06
CA ASP A 879 -12.26 46.79 -16.90
C ASP A 879 -12.62 45.53 -16.11
N PHE A 880 -13.01 45.71 -14.85
CA PHE A 880 -13.35 44.61 -13.93
C PHE A 880 -14.86 44.57 -13.60
N THR A 881 -15.71 45.11 -14.49
CA THR A 881 -17.16 45.25 -14.28
C THR A 881 -17.91 43.92 -14.07
N GLY A 882 -17.34 42.79 -14.48
CA GLY A 882 -17.93 41.46 -14.25
C GLY A 882 -17.44 40.75 -12.98
N ALA A 883 -16.45 41.29 -12.28
CA ALA A 883 -15.81 40.64 -11.13
C ALA A 883 -16.21 41.28 -9.80
N SER A 884 -16.21 40.48 -8.73
CA SER A 884 -16.06 41.06 -7.39
C SER A 884 -14.66 41.63 -7.24
N PHE A 885 -14.48 42.66 -6.41
CA PHE A 885 -13.16 43.21 -6.14
C PHE A 885 -12.94 43.37 -4.64
N VAL A 886 -11.70 43.12 -4.22
CA VAL A 886 -11.26 43.19 -2.82
C VAL A 886 -9.94 43.94 -2.81
N ASP A 887 -9.85 44.98 -1.98
CA ASP A 887 -8.60 45.69 -1.74
C ASP A 887 -7.97 46.35 -2.99
N VAL A 888 -8.81 46.80 -3.94
CA VAL A 888 -8.42 47.52 -5.17
C VAL A 888 -8.74 49.00 -5.04
N ASP A 889 -7.73 49.86 -5.11
CA ASP A 889 -7.88 51.32 -5.20
C ASP A 889 -7.03 51.92 -6.35
N ALA A 890 -7.37 53.14 -6.81
CA ALA A 890 -6.57 53.83 -7.83
C ALA A 890 -5.11 54.06 -7.40
N ASN A 891 -4.85 54.20 -6.10
CA ASN A 891 -3.50 54.38 -5.56
C ASN A 891 -2.65 53.10 -5.54
N ASP A 892 -3.21 51.90 -5.75
CA ASP A 892 -2.42 50.66 -5.88
C ASP A 892 -1.42 50.72 -7.03
N PHE A 893 -1.78 51.48 -8.07
CA PHE A 893 -1.10 51.59 -9.34
C PHE A 893 -0.30 52.89 -9.42
N ARG A 894 0.99 52.78 -9.77
CA ARG A 894 1.86 53.93 -10.02
C ARG A 894 2.50 53.84 -11.39
N LEU A 895 2.62 55.00 -12.05
CA LEU A 895 3.23 55.09 -13.37
C LEU A 895 4.73 54.87 -13.23
N ASP A 896 5.29 54.07 -14.12
CA ASP A 896 6.74 53.99 -14.31
C ASP A 896 7.30 55.40 -14.55
N LYS A 897 8.15 55.88 -13.65
CA LYS A 897 8.59 57.27 -13.67
C LYS A 897 9.64 57.58 -14.74
N SER A 898 10.13 56.56 -15.45
CA SER A 898 10.96 56.72 -16.65
C SER A 898 10.17 57.20 -17.88
N GLN A 899 8.84 57.18 -17.81
CA GLN A 899 7.95 57.59 -18.90
C GLN A 899 8.08 59.07 -19.26
N ASN A 900 8.13 59.37 -20.57
CA ASN A 900 8.29 60.72 -21.12
C ASN A 900 7.05 61.64 -20.95
N PHE A 901 6.06 61.23 -20.16
CA PHE A 901 4.86 61.99 -19.82
C PHE A 901 4.45 61.79 -18.36
N GLN A 902 3.55 62.65 -17.91
CA GLN A 902 2.90 62.60 -16.61
C GLN A 902 1.41 62.31 -16.79
N GLY A 903 0.85 61.55 -15.84
CA GLY A 903 -0.55 61.18 -15.80
C GLY A 903 -0.90 60.52 -14.46
N THR A 904 -2.18 60.34 -14.21
CA THR A 904 -2.70 59.67 -13.01
C THR A 904 -3.63 58.53 -13.36
N PHE A 905 -3.68 57.53 -12.48
CA PHE A 905 -4.73 56.52 -12.49
C PHE A 905 -5.92 57.00 -11.66
N HIS A 906 -7.12 56.66 -12.12
CA HIS A 906 -8.37 56.96 -11.44
C HIS A 906 -9.40 55.86 -11.72
N LEU A 907 -10.21 55.53 -10.72
CA LEU A 907 -11.29 54.56 -10.86
C LEU A 907 -12.58 55.27 -11.31
N VAL A 908 -13.15 54.83 -12.44
CA VAL A 908 -14.44 55.29 -12.96
C VAL A 908 -15.44 54.15 -12.81
N GLY A 909 -15.96 53.99 -11.59
CA GLY A 909 -16.63 52.75 -11.19
C GLY A 909 -15.66 51.56 -11.25
N THR A 910 -16.07 50.49 -11.90
CA THR A 910 -15.31 49.23 -12.07
C THR A 910 -14.26 49.28 -13.20
N ARG A 911 -13.69 50.46 -13.47
CA ARG A 911 -12.66 50.66 -14.51
C ARG A 911 -11.49 51.46 -13.99
N LEU A 912 -10.28 50.92 -14.12
CA LEU A 912 -9.04 51.67 -13.97
C LEU A 912 -8.74 52.41 -15.27
N GLN A 913 -8.79 53.73 -15.21
CA GLN A 913 -8.38 54.61 -16.29
C GLN A 913 -7.03 55.26 -16.00
N PHE A 914 -6.34 55.67 -17.06
CA PHE A 914 -5.14 56.51 -17.02
C PHE A 914 -5.38 57.78 -17.84
N SER A 915 -5.24 58.96 -17.21
CA SER A 915 -5.30 60.27 -17.88
C SER A 915 -3.91 60.84 -18.09
N VAL A 916 -3.58 61.25 -19.32
CA VAL A 916 -2.31 61.91 -19.66
C VAL A 916 -2.45 63.42 -19.52
N PHE A 917 -1.54 64.08 -18.80
CA PHE A 917 -1.59 65.53 -18.56
C PHE A 917 -0.59 66.34 -19.38
N ALA A 918 0.68 65.95 -19.38
CA ALA A 918 1.77 66.74 -19.96
C ALA A 918 3.00 65.86 -20.27
N PRO A 919 3.88 66.27 -21.20
CA PRO A 919 5.20 65.67 -21.33
C PRO A 919 6.04 65.89 -20.06
N ARG A 920 6.90 64.93 -19.72
CA ARG A 920 7.82 64.97 -18.58
C ARG A 920 9.18 65.51 -19.06
N LEU A 921 9.64 66.62 -18.47
CA LEU A 921 10.88 67.29 -18.90
C LEU A 921 12.17 66.54 -18.58
N SER A 922 12.14 65.55 -17.68
CA SER A 922 13.29 64.70 -17.35
C SER A 922 12.81 63.33 -16.87
N PRO A 923 13.21 62.21 -17.51
CA PRO A 923 12.93 60.86 -17.01
C PRO A 923 13.58 60.62 -15.64
N GLU A 924 12.87 59.95 -14.72
CA GLU A 924 13.50 59.39 -13.52
C GLU A 924 14.04 57.98 -13.83
N THR A 925 14.97 57.47 -13.02
CA THR A 925 15.46 56.09 -13.14
C THR A 925 14.28 55.10 -13.08
N PRO A 926 14.22 54.08 -13.97
CA PRO A 926 13.17 53.07 -13.93
C PRO A 926 13.04 52.42 -12.54
N PRO A 927 11.83 52.15 -12.03
CA PRO A 927 11.64 51.50 -10.74
C PRO A 927 12.40 50.17 -10.68
N ALA A 928 13.27 50.02 -9.68
CA ALA A 928 14.06 48.80 -9.48
C ALA A 928 13.16 47.56 -9.40
N MET A 929 13.62 46.45 -9.99
CA MET A 929 12.96 45.16 -9.82
C MET A 929 12.98 44.75 -8.34
N PRO A 930 11.96 44.02 -7.84
CA PRO A 930 12.09 43.29 -6.58
C PRO A 930 13.33 42.37 -6.61
N PRO A 931 13.87 41.94 -5.46
CA PRO A 931 14.91 40.92 -5.46
C PRO A 931 14.39 39.65 -6.12
N VAL A 932 15.22 38.98 -6.92
CA VAL A 932 14.91 37.67 -7.49
C VAL A 932 14.68 36.69 -6.33
N PRO A 933 13.55 35.96 -6.28
CA PRO A 933 13.34 34.93 -5.26
C PRO A 933 14.46 33.90 -5.28
N VAL A 934 14.96 33.51 -4.11
CA VAL A 934 15.98 32.45 -4.01
C VAL A 934 15.39 31.16 -4.60
N PRO A 935 16.02 30.54 -5.62
CA PRO A 935 15.51 29.30 -6.19
C PRO A 935 15.38 28.22 -5.12
N ARG A 936 14.26 27.51 -5.09
CA ARG A 936 14.23 26.20 -4.43
C ARG A 936 15.13 25.27 -5.23
N VAL A 937 16.07 24.61 -4.56
CA VAL A 937 16.80 23.51 -5.16
C VAL A 937 15.85 22.33 -5.25
N GLU A 938 15.36 22.04 -6.44
CA GLU A 938 14.66 20.79 -6.71
C GLU A 938 15.66 19.63 -6.57
N THR A 939 15.29 18.63 -5.79
CA THR A 939 16.12 17.45 -5.56
C THR A 939 16.10 16.57 -6.81
N VAL A 940 17.09 16.77 -7.69
CA VAL A 940 17.39 15.85 -8.78
C VAL A 940 17.47 14.43 -8.21
N LEU A 941 16.70 13.51 -8.78
CA LEU A 941 16.68 12.11 -8.33
C LEU A 941 18.11 11.53 -8.41
N PRO A 942 18.53 10.70 -7.44
CA PRO A 942 19.81 9.98 -7.50
C PRO A 942 19.98 9.30 -8.85
N VAL A 943 21.21 9.21 -9.36
CA VAL A 943 21.50 8.63 -10.70
C VAL A 943 20.94 7.20 -10.84
N GLU A 944 20.93 6.45 -9.74
CA GLU A 944 20.37 5.09 -9.62
C GLU A 944 18.82 5.03 -9.77
N GLN A 945 18.14 6.18 -9.80
CA GLN A 945 16.69 6.32 -9.98
C GLN A 945 16.33 7.05 -11.30
N GLN A 946 17.31 7.45 -12.10
CA GLN A 946 17.09 8.07 -13.41
C GLN A 946 16.89 6.97 -14.47
N ARG A 947 15.91 7.14 -15.37
CA ARG A 947 15.69 6.20 -16.47
C ARG A 947 16.84 6.30 -17.48
N GLU A 948 17.23 5.18 -18.09
CA GLU A 948 18.21 5.21 -19.17
C GLU A 948 17.67 6.01 -20.36
N SER A 949 18.41 7.04 -20.80
CA SER A 949 18.00 7.92 -21.90
C SER A 949 18.62 7.48 -23.23
N SER A 950 17.79 7.06 -24.19
CA SER A 950 18.18 6.86 -25.59
C SER A 950 17.98 8.15 -26.39
N SER A 951 19.03 8.61 -27.10
CA SER A 951 18.92 9.68 -28.08
C SER A 951 18.49 9.19 -29.46
N TYR A 952 17.61 9.92 -30.12
CA TYR A 952 17.15 9.70 -31.50
C TYR A 952 17.34 10.99 -32.31
N THR A 953 17.66 10.90 -33.60
CA THR A 953 17.94 12.10 -34.42
C THR A 953 17.18 12.05 -35.72
N TRP A 954 16.40 13.09 -35.98
CA TRP A 954 15.70 13.29 -37.25
C TRP A 954 16.67 13.66 -38.37
N SER A 955 16.49 13.05 -39.55
CA SER A 955 17.28 13.32 -40.77
C SER A 955 16.43 13.61 -42.01
N GLY A 956 15.11 13.54 -41.93
CA GLY A 956 14.17 13.87 -43.02
C GLY A 956 14.18 15.35 -43.39
N LYS A 957 14.98 15.75 -44.38
CA LYS A 957 15.20 17.17 -44.78
C LYS A 957 13.96 17.92 -45.30
N GLY A 958 12.94 17.18 -45.73
CA GLY A 958 11.68 17.71 -46.26
C GLY A 958 10.49 17.56 -45.29
N GLY A 959 10.74 17.17 -44.03
CA GLY A 959 9.68 16.62 -43.18
C GLY A 959 9.36 15.17 -43.58
N GLY A 960 8.16 14.71 -43.23
CA GLY A 960 7.70 13.34 -43.53
C GLY A 960 6.88 12.72 -42.40
N GLU A 961 6.53 11.45 -42.55
CA GLU A 961 5.86 10.67 -41.51
C GLU A 961 6.83 10.22 -40.42
N TRP A 962 6.39 10.30 -39.16
CA TRP A 962 7.13 9.91 -37.96
C TRP A 962 7.61 8.45 -38.00
N GLU A 963 6.76 7.56 -38.50
CA GLU A 963 7.00 6.12 -38.53
C GLU A 963 8.00 5.68 -39.62
N ASP A 964 8.32 6.49 -40.63
CA ASP A 964 9.20 6.05 -41.72
C ASP A 964 10.67 5.94 -41.23
N PRO A 965 11.29 4.74 -41.22
CA PRO A 965 12.68 4.58 -40.81
C PRO A 965 13.68 5.41 -41.62
N ALA A 966 13.35 5.78 -42.87
CA ALA A 966 14.22 6.62 -43.71
C ALA A 966 14.38 8.04 -43.17
N ASN A 967 13.44 8.53 -42.35
CA ASN A 967 13.52 9.84 -41.71
C ASN A 967 14.43 9.86 -40.47
N TRP A 968 14.94 8.72 -40.02
CA TRP A 968 15.72 8.58 -38.79
C TRP A 968 17.19 8.20 -39.04
N LYS A 969 18.10 8.82 -38.27
CA LYS A 969 19.55 8.62 -38.39
C LYS A 969 19.92 7.16 -38.13
N GLY A 970 20.27 6.43 -39.20
CA GLY A 970 20.63 5.01 -39.14
C GLY A 970 19.44 4.07 -38.98
N GLY A 971 18.21 4.52 -39.24
CA GLY A 971 17.00 3.70 -39.16
C GLY A 971 16.48 3.41 -37.74
N LYS A 972 17.19 3.82 -36.68
CA LYS A 972 16.74 3.66 -35.29
C LYS A 972 15.62 4.67 -35.00
N ARG A 973 14.38 4.21 -34.89
CA ARG A 973 13.22 5.05 -34.55
C ARG A 973 13.01 5.07 -33.03
N PRO A 974 12.47 6.15 -32.45
CA PRO A 974 11.82 6.03 -31.15
C PRO A 974 10.66 5.02 -31.25
N ASN A 975 10.34 4.36 -30.15
CA ASN A 975 9.13 3.55 -29.99
C ASN A 975 9.10 2.23 -30.81
N ASP A 976 10.23 1.76 -31.35
CA ASP A 976 10.38 0.43 -31.96
C ASP A 976 10.07 -0.70 -30.93
N LYS A 977 9.35 -1.75 -31.37
CA LYS A 977 9.05 -2.94 -30.52
C LYS A 977 10.20 -3.94 -30.53
N GLU A 978 10.62 -4.40 -29.35
CA GLU A 978 11.61 -5.47 -29.18
C GLU A 978 10.93 -6.83 -28.95
N ALA A 979 11.72 -7.92 -28.99
CA ALA A 979 11.25 -9.24 -28.58
C ALA A 979 11.37 -9.40 -27.05
N GLU A 980 10.33 -9.96 -26.44
CA GLU A 980 10.31 -10.31 -25.02
C GLU A 980 11.00 -11.66 -24.78
N TRP A 981 11.45 -11.93 -23.56
CA TRP A 981 12.10 -13.18 -23.21
C TRP A 981 11.87 -13.62 -21.77
N VAL A 982 11.97 -14.93 -21.54
CA VAL A 982 12.19 -15.56 -20.24
C VAL A 982 13.40 -16.49 -20.35
N GLN A 983 14.12 -16.70 -19.26
CA GLN A 983 15.31 -17.55 -19.25
C GLN A 983 15.45 -18.31 -17.93
N TYR A 984 16.10 -19.47 -17.99
CA TYR A 984 16.65 -20.13 -16.81
C TYR A 984 18.16 -19.99 -16.79
N GLU A 985 18.69 -19.65 -15.63
CA GLU A 985 20.08 -19.90 -15.26
C GLU A 985 20.19 -21.19 -14.44
N PHE A 986 21.22 -21.99 -14.75
CA PHE A 986 21.53 -23.24 -14.06
C PHE A 986 22.81 -23.07 -13.24
N GLU A 987 22.91 -23.75 -12.09
CA GLU A 987 24.08 -23.67 -11.21
C GLU A 987 25.34 -24.35 -11.79
N LYS A 988 25.12 -25.23 -12.77
CA LYS A 988 26.13 -25.90 -13.59
C LYS A 988 25.55 -26.04 -15.00
N PRO A 989 26.38 -26.11 -16.06
CA PRO A 989 25.90 -26.44 -17.39
C PRO A 989 25.05 -27.71 -17.40
N ARG A 990 23.99 -27.73 -18.21
CA ARG A 990 23.11 -28.88 -18.43
C ARG A 990 23.08 -29.22 -19.91
N GLN A 991 23.03 -30.51 -20.21
CA GLN A 991 22.72 -31.03 -21.54
C GLN A 991 21.21 -30.94 -21.77
N ILE A 992 20.78 -30.33 -22.88
CA ILE A 992 19.36 -30.10 -23.21
C ILE A 992 19.05 -30.69 -24.58
N THR A 993 17.95 -31.44 -24.64
CA THR A 993 17.41 -32.09 -25.85
C THR A 993 16.05 -31.52 -26.27
N GLY A 994 15.35 -30.80 -25.39
CA GLY A 994 14.06 -30.20 -25.70
C GLY A 994 13.52 -29.26 -24.61
N VAL A 995 12.35 -28.69 -24.87
CA VAL A 995 11.54 -27.91 -23.92
C VAL A 995 10.05 -28.22 -24.11
N GLN A 996 9.24 -27.96 -23.09
CA GLN A 996 7.77 -27.94 -23.17
C GLN A 996 7.26 -26.61 -22.61
N VAL A 997 6.32 -25.95 -23.29
CA VAL A 997 5.74 -24.65 -22.83
C VAL A 997 4.21 -24.74 -22.78
N TYR A 998 3.60 -24.42 -21.65
CA TYR A 998 2.15 -24.30 -21.51
C TYR A 998 1.79 -22.81 -21.54
N TRP A 999 1.10 -22.35 -22.58
CA TRP A 999 0.74 -20.93 -22.75
C TRP A 999 -0.51 -20.56 -21.91
N TYR A 1000 -0.49 -19.36 -21.32
CA TYR A 1000 -1.63 -18.72 -20.66
C TYR A 1000 -2.33 -17.77 -21.63
N ALA A 1001 -3.66 -17.92 -21.76
CA ALA A 1001 -4.50 -17.04 -22.55
C ALA A 1001 -5.90 -16.96 -21.92
N ASN A 1002 -6.42 -15.75 -21.74
CA ASN A 1002 -7.69 -15.51 -21.03
C ASN A 1002 -8.85 -15.09 -21.95
N GLY A 1003 -8.62 -15.06 -23.27
CA GLY A 1003 -9.60 -14.59 -24.26
C GLY A 1003 -9.86 -13.06 -24.20
N GLY A 1004 -9.06 -12.31 -23.46
CA GLY A 1004 -9.18 -10.87 -23.24
C GLY A 1004 -7.90 -10.12 -23.56
N ASP A 1005 -7.11 -9.80 -22.53
CA ASP A 1005 -5.87 -9.01 -22.64
C ASP A 1005 -4.58 -9.85 -22.66
N CYS A 1006 -4.70 -11.18 -22.68
CA CYS A 1006 -3.59 -12.12 -22.80
C CYS A 1006 -3.89 -13.26 -23.80
N SER A 1007 -2.96 -13.48 -24.74
CA SER A 1007 -3.03 -14.46 -25.83
C SER A 1007 -1.69 -15.18 -26.00
N VAL A 1008 -1.64 -16.23 -26.82
CA VAL A 1008 -0.36 -16.83 -27.25
C VAL A 1008 0.47 -15.82 -28.07
N PRO A 1009 1.82 -15.85 -28.03
CA PRO A 1009 2.64 -14.93 -28.82
C PRO A 1009 2.49 -15.15 -30.34
N GLU A 1010 2.87 -14.16 -31.14
CA GLU A 1010 2.94 -14.26 -32.61
C GLU A 1010 3.94 -15.33 -33.06
N SER A 1011 5.08 -15.42 -32.38
CA SER A 1011 6.11 -16.42 -32.60
C SER A 1011 7.03 -16.54 -31.40
N TRP A 1012 7.69 -17.69 -31.24
CA TRP A 1012 8.71 -17.90 -30.21
C TRP A 1012 9.86 -18.77 -30.70
N ARG A 1013 10.99 -18.72 -30.00
CA ARG A 1013 12.18 -19.56 -30.25
C ARG A 1013 13.01 -19.78 -28.99
N ILE A 1014 13.82 -20.84 -28.98
CA ILE A 1014 14.83 -21.08 -27.95
C ILE A 1014 16.20 -20.57 -28.41
N LEU A 1015 16.87 -19.86 -27.50
CA LEU A 1015 18.28 -19.47 -27.55
C LEU A 1015 19.05 -20.12 -26.39
N TYR A 1016 20.33 -20.42 -26.57
CA TYR A 1016 21.22 -20.93 -25.53
C TYR A 1016 22.51 -20.09 -25.45
N ARG A 1017 23.13 -20.04 -24.27
CA ARG A 1017 24.40 -19.32 -24.06
C ARG A 1017 25.59 -20.22 -24.42
N HIS A 1018 26.48 -19.72 -25.26
CA HIS A 1018 27.68 -20.42 -25.73
C HIS A 1018 28.86 -19.44 -25.82
N HIS A 1019 29.88 -19.64 -24.97
CA HIS A 1019 31.02 -18.72 -24.82
C HIS A 1019 30.59 -17.25 -24.60
N GLY A 1020 29.59 -17.02 -23.74
CA GLY A 1020 29.07 -15.68 -23.42
C GLY A 1020 28.10 -15.08 -24.43
N HIS A 1021 28.01 -15.62 -25.66
CA HIS A 1021 27.08 -15.15 -26.69
C HIS A 1021 25.81 -16.02 -26.73
N TRP A 1022 24.67 -15.42 -27.11
CA TRP A 1022 23.44 -16.15 -27.39
C TRP A 1022 23.47 -16.74 -28.81
N LYS A 1023 23.03 -17.99 -28.96
CA LYS A 1023 22.83 -18.68 -30.24
C LYS A 1023 21.41 -19.27 -30.29
N PRO A 1024 20.71 -19.26 -31.43
CA PRO A 1024 19.50 -20.05 -31.61
C PRO A 1024 19.80 -21.56 -31.49
N ALA A 1025 18.93 -22.30 -30.81
CA ALA A 1025 18.96 -23.76 -30.86
C ALA A 1025 18.54 -24.26 -32.26
N GLU A 1026 19.08 -25.39 -32.71
CA GLU A 1026 18.70 -26.05 -33.96
C GLU A 1026 17.51 -27.00 -33.67
N PRO A 1027 16.26 -26.66 -34.04
CA PRO A 1027 15.08 -27.48 -33.74
C PRO A 1027 14.96 -28.68 -34.67
N LEU A 1028 14.37 -29.75 -34.16
CA LEU A 1028 14.03 -30.97 -34.92
C LEU A 1028 12.54 -31.04 -35.27
N GLY A 1029 11.81 -29.94 -35.09
CA GLY A 1029 10.38 -29.77 -35.37
C GLY A 1029 9.99 -28.29 -35.50
N THR A 1030 8.70 -28.01 -35.38
CA THR A 1030 8.14 -26.64 -35.34
C THR A 1030 8.10 -26.08 -33.91
N TYR A 1031 7.71 -24.82 -33.77
CA TYR A 1031 7.41 -24.18 -32.47
C TYR A 1031 5.88 -23.98 -32.37
N PRO A 1032 5.12 -24.88 -31.69
CA PRO A 1032 3.67 -24.78 -31.63
C PRO A 1032 3.18 -23.73 -30.62
N LEU A 1033 1.92 -23.32 -30.78
CA LEU A 1033 1.24 -22.24 -30.05
C LEU A 1033 -0.18 -22.68 -29.60
N GLU A 1034 -0.37 -23.98 -29.38
CA GLU A 1034 -1.65 -24.57 -29.01
C GLU A 1034 -1.98 -24.25 -27.55
N LEU A 1035 -3.27 -24.05 -27.26
CA LEU A 1035 -3.78 -23.85 -25.90
C LEU A 1035 -4.11 -25.18 -25.21
N ASP A 1036 -4.33 -25.09 -23.90
CA ASP A 1036 -4.76 -26.18 -23.02
C ASP A 1036 -3.81 -27.41 -22.94
N GLN A 1037 -2.60 -27.31 -23.51
CA GLN A 1037 -1.60 -28.38 -23.53
C GLN A 1037 -0.15 -27.86 -23.52
N PHE A 1038 0.80 -28.79 -23.29
CA PHE A 1038 2.22 -28.50 -23.44
C PHE A 1038 2.66 -28.47 -24.91
N ASN A 1039 3.31 -27.38 -25.29
CA ASN A 1039 3.93 -27.16 -26.60
C ASN A 1039 5.38 -27.64 -26.55
N GLU A 1040 5.62 -28.88 -27.00
CA GLU A 1040 6.95 -29.49 -27.00
C GLU A 1040 7.77 -29.11 -28.23
N VAL A 1041 9.06 -28.85 -28.03
CA VAL A 1041 10.05 -28.64 -29.10
C VAL A 1041 11.34 -29.35 -28.74
N THR A 1042 11.82 -30.24 -29.61
CA THR A 1042 13.10 -30.93 -29.48
C THR A 1042 14.19 -30.27 -30.32
N PHE A 1043 15.44 -30.44 -29.89
CA PHE A 1043 16.64 -29.84 -30.47
C PHE A 1043 17.73 -30.88 -30.70
N LYS A 1044 18.62 -30.58 -31.63
CA LYS A 1044 19.96 -31.18 -31.66
C LYS A 1044 20.68 -30.80 -30.36
N ALA A 1045 21.06 -31.79 -29.57
CA ALA A 1045 21.46 -31.62 -28.18
C ALA A 1045 22.62 -30.62 -27.98
N PHE A 1046 22.51 -29.78 -26.95
CA PHE A 1046 23.51 -28.77 -26.60
C PHE A 1046 23.73 -28.67 -25.09
N GLU A 1047 24.96 -28.33 -24.68
CA GLU A 1047 25.31 -28.02 -23.30
C GLU A 1047 25.22 -26.50 -23.08
N THR A 1048 24.54 -26.05 -22.02
CA THR A 1048 24.53 -24.62 -21.64
C THR A 1048 24.29 -24.40 -20.15
N ASP A 1049 24.77 -23.27 -19.64
CA ASP A 1049 24.48 -22.76 -18.30
C ASP A 1049 23.29 -21.78 -18.26
N ARG A 1050 22.84 -21.27 -19.43
CA ARG A 1050 21.64 -20.44 -19.55
C ARG A 1050 20.87 -20.74 -20.84
N ILE A 1051 19.59 -21.07 -20.70
CA ILE A 1051 18.63 -21.20 -21.81
C ILE A 1051 17.61 -20.07 -21.74
N ARG A 1052 17.21 -19.54 -22.90
CA ARG A 1052 16.26 -18.44 -23.04
C ARG A 1052 15.18 -18.80 -24.05
N LEU A 1053 13.93 -18.63 -23.66
CA LEU A 1053 12.81 -18.50 -24.59
C LEU A 1053 12.68 -17.02 -24.98
N GLU A 1054 12.63 -16.74 -26.26
CA GLU A 1054 12.40 -15.41 -26.83
C GLU A 1054 11.10 -15.43 -27.64
N ALA A 1055 10.21 -14.46 -27.40
CA ALA A 1055 8.87 -14.39 -27.98
C ALA A 1055 8.56 -13.01 -28.57
N ARG A 1056 7.81 -12.98 -29.65
CA ARG A 1056 7.18 -11.77 -30.20
C ARG A 1056 5.72 -11.75 -29.78
N LEU A 1057 5.29 -10.72 -29.07
CA LEU A 1057 3.90 -10.59 -28.64
C LEU A 1057 3.00 -10.18 -29.82
N GLN A 1058 1.74 -10.62 -29.81
CA GLN A 1058 0.74 -10.08 -30.73
C GLN A 1058 0.43 -8.62 -30.36
N SER A 1059 0.15 -7.76 -31.35
CA SER A 1059 -0.12 -6.35 -31.06
C SER A 1059 -1.42 -6.18 -30.28
N GLY A 1060 -1.39 -5.35 -29.22
CA GLY A 1060 -2.55 -5.03 -28.38
C GLY A 1060 -2.72 -5.94 -27.15
N VAL A 1061 -2.09 -7.11 -27.10
CA VAL A 1061 -2.28 -8.11 -26.04
C VAL A 1061 -0.98 -8.59 -25.42
N SER A 1062 -1.05 -8.96 -24.15
CA SER A 1062 0.01 -9.63 -23.41
C SER A 1062 0.18 -11.07 -23.92
N ALA A 1063 1.29 -11.73 -23.57
CA ALA A 1063 1.36 -13.19 -23.59
C ALA A 1063 1.91 -13.72 -22.26
N GLY A 1064 1.48 -14.91 -21.87
CA GLY A 1064 1.92 -15.54 -20.64
C GLY A 1064 2.17 -17.03 -20.77
N ILE A 1065 2.88 -17.56 -19.80
CA ILE A 1065 3.25 -18.96 -19.65
C ILE A 1065 2.74 -19.40 -18.26
N HIS A 1066 2.01 -20.51 -18.25
CA HIS A 1066 1.71 -21.26 -17.02
C HIS A 1066 3.00 -21.94 -16.54
N GLU A 1067 3.55 -22.87 -17.31
CA GLU A 1067 4.74 -23.67 -16.97
C GLU A 1067 5.66 -23.86 -18.20
N TRP A 1068 6.98 -23.84 -18.00
CA TRP A 1068 8.02 -24.04 -19.01
C TRP A 1068 9.06 -25.05 -18.52
N ARG A 1069 9.03 -26.27 -19.06
CA ARG A 1069 9.91 -27.38 -18.67
C ARG A 1069 11.09 -27.51 -19.61
N ILE A 1070 12.22 -27.98 -19.06
CA ILE A 1070 13.43 -28.35 -19.80
C ILE A 1070 13.51 -29.88 -19.86
N LEU A 1071 13.68 -30.42 -21.07
CA LEU A 1071 13.87 -31.86 -21.29
C LEU A 1071 15.38 -32.17 -21.31
N PRO A 1072 15.88 -33.02 -20.39
CA PRO A 1072 17.25 -33.53 -20.43
C PRO A 1072 17.39 -34.66 -21.45
N GLU A 1073 18.62 -35.05 -21.75
CA GLU A 1073 18.89 -36.30 -22.47
C GLU A 1073 18.43 -37.51 -21.63
N GLU A 1074 17.61 -38.40 -22.20
CA GLU A 1074 17.06 -39.57 -21.50
C GLU A 1074 18.19 -40.53 -21.09
N GLY A 1075 18.54 -40.58 -19.80
CA GLY A 1075 19.76 -41.33 -19.44
C GLY A 1075 20.16 -41.51 -17.98
N ARG A 1076 19.34 -41.16 -16.96
CA ARG A 1076 19.47 -41.68 -15.57
C ARG A 1076 18.35 -41.26 -14.63
#